data_AF-A0A353S9X7-F1
#
_entry.id   AF-A0A353S9X7-F1
#
_cell.length_a   1.000
_cell.length_b   1.000
_cell.length_c   1.000
_cell.angle_alpha   90.00
_cell.angle_beta   90.00
_cell.angle_gamma   90.00
#
_symmetry.space_group_name_H-M   'P 1'
#
loop_
_entity.id
_entity.type
_entity.pdbx_description
1 polymer ?
#
loop_
_entity_poly.entity_id
_entity_poly.type
_entity_poly.pdbx_seq_one_letter_code
_entity_poly.pdbx_strand_id
1 'polypeptide(L)'
;MRSHLGLYRKCACAALLACALCCMPQAQGSRQGAGALSLYQKAFSLQQDGDFYGAVESYREALLVNPQYGDAWYNLAVCTYNLGEYDLCVEYADNAAKYSRDLSDIKNLKGMALISLGRLDEAKQVFNEVLARYPNDIDARFGLAELNLYNGSLSSAENLYLDALKRDKKNRKALLSLALVSAEAGKDDVAERYVNQAIAYHNGDAEVYYLASYLASRRGDLEDAERLARSAIQINSSYDRAYELLASILYTQNRFAEVIDLCDFRIGRDRNLTGAWYLKGLSQKRLGRNEDAIASFGTGLSINPLDEVMRFALEQLVDSTVSLEDSRRAKWAQYHISKAKEYNRNFDGPSERYEYQKALSVDPFNAAARQSFANLLERDGFYELYLQQLKFIKENTVSEEVSSVQRDENSPKVMKSAQERKNDDTIEALESLMSSNLSHKWGVDPFYLDKTRWNIGIYFMQGAVQLLHADVDELIAVAAKDIFNGVPSASVDVQTTAVAGYGEAYRAARTAGRDYFVVLAVNETERTFSLDADVYSGRTGTKTNSVHVYRTGNDRIAKSLRRFRQALLDMLPIRGTVLHNASNTLLVDLGKSDGVVKGAVFDVVKKGKIKTVDTGPGVNYNSNDILGTFTVDSTNEEMAEGTYKKRGFYDTLNEGDEIVLTRMPDDSPEAQSPDGNVVTDTRPAANSSGEPATKAAALAERESIKESFRVQAKESPLITMIQSIL
;
A
#
# COMPACT_ATOMS: atom_id res chain seq x y z
N MET A 1 -29.25 26.41 35.35
CA MET A 1 -27.89 26.92 35.66
C MET A 1 -26.97 26.43 34.56
N ARG A 2 -26.95 27.09 33.39
CA ARG A 2 -26.04 28.17 32.99
C ARG A 2 -24.55 27.85 33.18
N SER A 3 -23.88 27.79 32.02
CA SER A 3 -22.45 28.01 31.71
C SER A 3 -21.41 27.10 32.35
N HIS A 4 -20.82 26.20 31.53
CA HIS A 4 -19.36 26.09 31.32
C HIS A 4 -19.07 25.01 30.26
N LEU A 5 -19.03 25.43 28.99
CA LEU A 5 -18.45 24.68 27.87
C LEU A 5 -17.82 25.71 26.93
N GLY A 6 -16.51 25.86 27.03
CA GLY A 6 -15.71 26.82 26.28
C GLY A 6 -14.44 27.17 27.05
N LEU A 7 -13.29 27.05 26.40
CA LEU A 7 -11.90 27.25 26.89
C LEU A 7 -11.22 26.04 27.56
N TYR A 8 -10.87 25.02 26.77
CA TYR A 8 -9.71 24.14 27.08
C TYR A 8 -8.92 23.79 25.81
N ARG A 9 -8.66 24.78 24.94
CA ARG A 9 -7.83 24.61 23.74
C ARG A 9 -6.79 25.72 23.50
N LYS A 10 -6.44 26.54 24.51
CA LYS A 10 -5.52 27.68 24.33
C LYS A 10 -4.35 27.83 25.32
N CYS A 11 -4.06 26.86 26.20
CA CYS A 11 -3.04 27.08 27.25
C CYS A 11 -1.71 26.29 27.13
N ALA A 12 -1.43 25.57 26.04
CA ALA A 12 -0.16 24.84 25.94
C ALA A 12 1.02 25.65 25.33
N CYS A 13 0.78 26.80 24.69
CA CYS A 13 1.84 27.58 24.01
C CYS A 13 2.42 28.75 24.84
N ALA A 14 1.94 29.00 26.06
CA ALA A 14 2.39 30.16 26.85
C ALA A 14 3.51 29.86 27.86
N ALA A 15 3.90 28.60 28.06
CA ALA A 15 4.83 28.21 29.13
C ALA A 15 6.32 28.15 28.71
N LEU A 16 6.65 28.29 27.43
CA LEU A 16 8.05 28.31 26.95
C LEU A 16 8.62 29.73 26.78
N LEU A 17 7.83 30.78 27.03
CA LEU A 17 8.20 32.17 26.78
C LEU A 17 8.71 32.94 28.03
N ALA A 18 8.82 32.30 29.20
CA ALA A 18 9.07 33.01 30.46
C ALA A 18 10.38 32.66 31.21
N CYS A 19 11.22 31.73 30.74
CA CYS A 19 12.40 31.27 31.50
C CYS A 19 13.78 31.56 30.86
N ALA A 20 13.87 32.42 29.85
CA ALA A 20 15.16 32.85 29.27
C ALA A 20 15.49 34.33 29.55
N LEU A 21 14.79 34.97 30.48
CA LEU A 21 15.08 36.31 31.01
C LEU A 21 15.60 36.16 32.44
N CYS A 22 16.86 35.75 32.61
CA CYS A 22 17.70 35.99 33.80
C CYS A 22 18.92 35.05 33.76
N CYS A 23 20.00 35.50 33.12
CA CYS A 23 21.41 35.25 33.45
C CYS A 23 22.26 35.48 32.20
N MET A 24 22.77 36.70 32.03
CA MET A 24 23.97 36.93 31.23
C MET A 24 25.04 37.55 32.13
N PRO A 25 26.29 37.01 32.13
CA PRO A 25 27.42 37.70 32.72
C PRO A 25 27.80 38.88 31.81
N GLN A 26 28.13 40.01 32.42
CA GLN A 26 28.74 41.15 31.75
C GLN A 26 30.12 40.75 31.20
N ALA A 27 30.19 40.51 29.90
CA ALA A 27 31.44 40.50 29.16
C ALA A 27 31.50 41.78 28.32
N GLN A 28 32.17 42.81 28.85
CA GLN A 28 32.65 43.94 28.07
C GLN A 28 33.76 43.44 27.14
N GLY A 29 33.38 43.07 25.93
CA GLY A 29 34.27 42.81 24.81
C GLY A 29 33.55 43.28 23.54
N SER A 30 34.19 44.19 22.81
CA SER A 30 33.66 44.90 21.63
C SER A 30 33.04 43.97 20.59
N ARG A 31 31.73 43.72 20.66
CA ARG A 31 30.93 43.22 19.53
C ARG A 31 30.54 44.41 18.67
N GLN A 32 31.26 44.63 17.56
CA GLN A 32 30.64 45.26 16.41
C GLN A 32 29.46 44.36 16.02
N GLY A 33 28.22 44.83 16.22
CA GLY A 33 27.04 44.07 15.83
C GLY A 33 27.08 43.79 14.33
N ALA A 34 27.04 42.53 13.93
CA ALA A 34 26.89 42.14 12.53
C ALA A 34 25.62 42.82 11.99
N GLY A 35 25.76 43.67 10.98
CA GLY A 35 24.62 44.35 10.38
C GLY A 35 23.66 43.37 9.72
N ALA A 36 22.40 43.77 9.54
CA ALA A 36 21.39 42.94 8.85
C ALA A 36 21.89 42.44 7.48
N LEU A 37 22.71 43.23 6.78
CA LEU A 37 23.33 42.86 5.51
C LEU A 37 24.35 41.72 5.63
N SER A 38 25.20 41.71 6.67
CA SER A 38 26.20 40.65 6.84
C SER A 38 25.55 39.32 7.26
N LEU A 39 24.49 39.38 8.06
CA LEU A 39 23.69 38.20 8.42
C LEU A 39 22.94 37.65 7.20
N TYR A 40 22.39 38.53 6.37
CA TYR A 40 21.79 38.14 5.09
C TYR A 40 22.80 37.50 4.13
N GLN A 41 24.00 38.04 3.99
CA GLN A 41 25.04 37.47 3.13
C GLN A 41 25.50 36.09 3.63
N LYS A 42 25.62 35.91 4.95
CA LYS A 42 25.89 34.61 5.56
C LYS A 42 24.74 33.62 5.27
N ALA A 43 23.50 34.04 5.47
CA ALA A 43 22.32 33.22 5.19
C ALA A 43 22.25 32.79 3.71
N PHE A 44 22.55 33.72 2.80
CA PHE A 44 22.57 33.46 1.36
C PHE A 44 23.69 32.48 0.97
N SER A 45 24.86 32.58 1.59
CA SER A 45 25.94 31.58 1.41
C SER A 45 25.49 30.20 1.86
N LEU A 46 24.90 30.08 3.06
CA LEU A 46 24.39 28.81 3.58
C LEU A 46 23.29 28.22 2.69
N GLN A 47 22.42 29.07 2.12
CA GLN A 47 21.42 28.65 1.16
C GLN A 47 22.05 28.11 -0.14
N GLN A 48 23.12 28.74 -0.65
CA GLN A 48 23.86 28.23 -1.82
C GLN A 48 24.56 26.90 -1.53
N ASP A 49 25.03 26.71 -0.29
CA ASP A 49 25.64 25.47 0.17
C ASP A 49 24.60 24.36 0.46
N GLY A 50 23.30 24.67 0.34
CA GLY A 50 22.19 23.73 0.57
C GLY A 50 21.81 23.54 2.04
N ASP A 51 22.43 24.27 2.97
CA ASP A 51 22.06 24.26 4.39
C ASP A 51 20.86 25.20 4.63
N PHE A 52 19.67 24.74 4.25
CA PHE A 52 18.44 25.52 4.39
C PHE A 52 18.07 25.80 5.85
N TYR A 53 18.43 24.92 6.80
CA TYR A 53 18.16 25.13 8.22
C TYR A 53 19.04 26.25 8.80
N GLY A 54 20.35 26.22 8.52
CA GLY A 54 21.27 27.28 8.91
C GLY A 54 20.98 28.62 8.21
N ALA A 55 20.52 28.57 6.95
CA ALA A 55 20.06 29.74 6.22
C ALA A 55 18.81 30.36 6.86
N VAL A 56 17.81 29.56 7.26
CA VAL A 56 16.60 30.04 7.94
C VAL A 56 16.93 30.73 9.25
N GLU A 57 17.82 30.16 10.07
CA GLU A 57 18.27 30.77 11.32
C GLU A 57 18.92 32.14 11.05
N SER A 58 19.88 32.19 10.11
CA SER A 58 20.61 33.42 9.78
C SER A 58 19.71 34.49 9.13
N TYR A 59 18.71 34.11 8.32
CA TYR A 59 17.71 35.04 7.80
C TYR A 59 16.79 35.59 8.89
N ARG A 60 16.39 34.77 9.87
CA ARG A 60 15.63 35.25 11.03
C ARG A 60 16.44 36.23 11.87
N GLU A 61 17.72 35.96 12.10
CA GLU A 61 18.61 36.92 12.78
C GLU A 61 18.73 38.24 12.01
N ALA A 62 18.85 38.20 10.69
CA ALA A 62 18.86 39.41 9.85
C ALA A 62 17.55 40.22 9.98
N LEU A 63 16.41 39.53 10.09
CA LEU A 63 15.08 40.13 10.26
C LEU A 63 14.85 40.68 11.68
N LEU A 64 15.51 40.15 12.72
CA LEU A 64 15.51 40.76 14.05
C LEU A 64 16.20 42.12 14.07
N VAL A 65 17.26 42.28 13.25
CA VAL A 65 18.00 43.53 13.11
C VAL A 65 17.28 44.51 12.18
N ASN A 66 16.69 44.02 11.08
CA ASN A 66 15.87 44.81 10.17
C ASN A 66 14.59 44.06 9.76
N PRO A 67 13.45 44.29 10.44
CA PRO A 67 12.18 43.63 10.13
C PRO A 67 11.60 43.95 8.74
N GLN A 68 12.06 45.03 8.11
CA GLN A 68 11.58 45.49 6.79
C GLN A 68 12.48 45.00 5.65
N TYR A 69 13.38 44.04 5.91
CA TYR A 69 14.26 43.53 4.88
C TYR A 69 13.52 42.56 3.96
N GLY A 70 12.92 43.08 2.89
CA GLY A 70 12.11 42.32 1.93
C GLY A 70 12.82 41.11 1.33
N ASP A 71 14.10 41.25 0.95
CA ASP A 71 14.88 40.15 0.36
C ASP A 71 15.17 39.03 1.37
N ALA A 72 15.33 39.38 2.66
CA ALA A 72 15.47 38.38 3.72
C ALA A 72 14.17 37.61 3.94
N TRP A 73 13.00 38.28 3.91
CA TRP A 73 11.69 37.61 3.94
C TRP A 73 11.46 36.71 2.73
N TYR A 74 11.83 37.16 1.53
CA TYR A 74 11.69 36.37 0.31
C TYR A 74 12.56 35.11 0.36
N ASN A 75 13.85 35.24 0.67
CA ASN A 75 14.73 34.08 0.74
C ASN A 75 14.39 33.16 1.93
N LEU A 76 13.84 33.69 3.02
CA LEU A 76 13.26 32.87 4.08
C LEU A 76 12.09 32.01 3.55
N ALA A 77 11.21 32.60 2.72
CA ALA A 77 10.12 31.87 2.08
C ALA A 77 10.63 30.81 1.08
N VAL A 78 11.70 31.09 0.35
CA VAL A 78 12.37 30.13 -0.54
C VAL A 78 12.93 28.96 0.28
N CYS A 79 13.64 29.23 1.38
CA CYS A 79 14.18 28.17 2.22
C CYS A 79 13.06 27.31 2.82
N THR A 80 11.97 27.89 3.31
CA THR A 80 10.85 27.10 3.84
C THR A 80 10.10 26.32 2.77
N TYR A 81 10.01 26.84 1.54
CA TYR A 81 9.49 26.08 0.40
C TYR A 81 10.32 24.82 0.14
N ASN A 82 11.66 24.96 0.10
CA ASN A 82 12.59 23.84 -0.12
C ASN A 82 12.56 22.83 1.04
N LEU A 83 12.29 23.28 2.27
CA LEU A 83 12.09 22.41 3.44
C LEU A 83 10.72 21.72 3.47
N GLY A 84 9.81 22.02 2.52
CA GLY A 84 8.46 21.46 2.47
C GLY A 84 7.46 22.11 3.43
N GLU A 85 7.85 23.20 4.11
CA GLU A 85 7.04 23.97 5.04
C GLU A 85 6.21 25.02 4.27
N TYR A 86 5.30 24.54 3.42
CA TYR A 86 4.57 25.38 2.47
C TYR A 86 3.63 26.39 3.13
N ASP A 87 3.05 26.07 4.28
CA ASP A 87 2.22 27.00 5.05
C ASP A 87 3.04 28.23 5.52
N LEU A 88 4.25 27.99 6.02
CA LEU A 88 5.19 29.04 6.41
C LEU A 88 5.70 29.81 5.19
N CYS A 89 5.93 29.13 4.06
CA CYS A 89 6.30 29.79 2.81
C CYS A 89 5.26 30.83 2.40
N VAL A 90 3.97 30.50 2.44
CA VAL A 90 2.88 31.45 2.12
C VAL A 90 2.91 32.66 3.06
N GLU A 91 3.07 32.44 4.37
CA GLU A 91 3.15 33.53 5.36
C GLU A 91 4.35 34.45 5.11
N TYR A 92 5.53 33.88 4.87
CA TYR A 92 6.75 34.65 4.62
C TYR A 92 6.72 35.35 3.27
N ALA A 93 6.14 34.75 2.23
CA ALA A 93 5.90 35.41 0.95
C ALA A 93 4.95 36.62 1.11
N ASP A 94 3.89 36.50 1.92
CA ASP A 94 2.99 37.63 2.21
C ASP A 94 3.68 38.75 2.99
N ASN A 95 4.63 38.42 3.86
CA ASN A 95 5.47 39.42 4.52
C ASN A 95 6.50 40.05 3.57
N ALA A 96 7.12 39.25 2.69
CA ALA A 96 8.05 39.75 1.67
C ALA A 96 7.34 40.74 0.72
N ALA A 97 6.10 40.45 0.31
CA ALA A 97 5.30 41.29 -0.57
C ALA A 97 4.97 42.69 0.03
N LYS A 98 5.05 42.86 1.35
CA LYS A 98 4.85 44.17 2.01
C LYS A 98 6.06 45.09 1.86
N TYR A 99 7.26 44.52 1.75
CA TYR A 99 8.53 45.25 1.88
C TYR A 99 9.41 45.18 0.63
N SER A 100 9.13 44.29 -0.32
CA SER A 100 9.89 44.13 -1.56
C SER A 100 9.24 44.83 -2.76
N ARG A 101 10.07 45.17 -3.75
CA ARG A 101 9.65 45.78 -5.02
C ARG A 101 9.32 44.74 -6.10
N ASP A 102 9.93 43.56 -6.04
CA ASP A 102 9.78 42.50 -7.03
C ASP A 102 8.62 41.56 -6.66
N LEU A 103 7.41 42.06 -6.89
CA LEU A 103 6.16 41.39 -6.50
C LEU A 103 5.81 40.17 -7.36
N SER A 104 6.38 40.02 -8.56
CA SER A 104 6.13 38.87 -9.44
C SER A 104 6.65 37.58 -8.83
N ASP A 105 7.92 37.56 -8.45
CA ASP A 105 8.63 36.36 -8.01
C ASP A 105 8.10 35.87 -6.67
N ILE A 106 7.79 36.81 -5.77
CA ILE A 106 7.15 36.53 -4.47
C ILE A 106 5.76 35.92 -4.67
N LYS A 107 4.96 36.47 -5.58
CA LYS A 107 3.63 35.94 -5.88
C LYS A 107 3.69 34.59 -6.60
N ASN A 108 4.66 34.40 -7.50
CA ASN A 108 4.89 33.12 -8.16
C ASN A 108 5.25 32.03 -7.14
N LEU A 109 6.20 32.31 -6.23
CA LEU A 109 6.55 31.40 -5.13
C LEU A 109 5.35 31.10 -4.22
N LYS A 110 4.54 32.10 -3.87
CA LYS A 110 3.30 31.91 -3.12
C LYS A 110 2.32 31.00 -3.88
N GLY A 111 2.14 31.21 -5.18
CA GLY A 111 1.30 30.38 -6.03
C GLY A 111 1.75 28.93 -6.03
N MET A 112 3.05 28.68 -6.12
CA MET A 112 3.65 27.35 -6.05
C MET A 112 3.43 26.69 -4.68
N ALA A 113 3.64 27.42 -3.58
CA ALA A 113 3.36 26.90 -2.24
C ALA A 113 1.87 26.55 -2.05
N LEU A 114 0.95 27.33 -2.63
CA LEU A 114 -0.48 27.04 -2.60
C LEU A 114 -0.84 25.80 -3.42
N ILE A 115 -0.17 25.54 -4.56
CA ILE A 115 -0.30 24.27 -5.30
C ILE A 115 0.10 23.11 -4.39
N SER A 116 1.27 23.19 -3.75
CA SER A 116 1.78 22.13 -2.86
C SER A 116 0.89 21.88 -1.63
N LEU A 117 0.12 22.88 -1.19
CA LEU A 117 -0.90 22.76 -0.13
C LEU A 117 -2.25 22.22 -0.65
N GLY A 118 -2.40 21.98 -1.95
CA GLY A 118 -3.67 21.59 -2.58
C GLY A 118 -4.70 22.71 -2.67
N ARG A 119 -4.31 23.96 -2.43
CA ARG A 119 -5.17 25.16 -2.48
C ARG A 119 -5.20 25.74 -3.91
N LEU A 120 -5.67 24.92 -4.85
CA LEU A 120 -5.52 25.17 -6.29
C LEU A 120 -6.25 26.43 -6.80
N ASP A 121 -7.44 26.72 -6.26
CA ASP A 121 -8.21 27.91 -6.66
C ASP A 121 -7.51 29.21 -6.26
N GLU A 122 -6.91 29.23 -5.07
CA GLU A 122 -6.14 30.37 -4.58
C GLU A 122 -4.85 30.54 -5.38
N ALA A 123 -4.14 29.45 -5.68
CA ALA A 123 -2.97 29.49 -6.55
C ALA A 123 -3.32 30.05 -7.93
N LYS A 124 -4.43 29.61 -8.53
CA LYS A 124 -4.91 30.09 -9.82
C LYS A 124 -5.20 31.60 -9.80
N GLN A 125 -5.81 32.10 -8.72
CA GLN A 125 -6.04 33.53 -8.56
C GLN A 125 -4.71 34.30 -8.51
N VAL A 126 -3.75 33.82 -7.71
CA VAL A 126 -2.43 34.46 -7.58
C VAL A 126 -1.70 34.54 -8.93
N PHE A 127 -1.63 33.45 -9.70
CA PHE A 127 -0.96 33.48 -11.01
C PHE A 127 -1.70 34.37 -12.03
N ASN A 128 -3.03 34.39 -12.02
CA ASN A 128 -3.80 35.30 -12.87
C ASN A 128 -3.57 36.77 -12.51
N GLU A 129 -3.43 37.11 -11.22
CA GLU A 129 -3.06 38.45 -10.78
C GLU A 129 -1.66 38.85 -11.27
N VAL A 130 -0.70 37.91 -11.22
CA VAL A 130 0.64 38.14 -11.77
C VAL A 130 0.55 38.39 -13.27
N LEU A 131 -0.16 37.58 -14.04
CA LEU A 131 -0.29 37.75 -15.48
C LEU A 131 -1.11 38.97 -15.90
N ALA A 132 -2.06 39.42 -15.07
CA ALA A 132 -2.80 40.65 -15.32
C ALA A 132 -1.89 41.89 -15.24
N ARG A 133 -0.89 41.86 -14.34
CA ARG A 133 0.06 42.96 -14.13
C ARG A 133 1.33 42.82 -14.96
N TYR A 134 1.79 41.60 -15.17
CA TYR A 134 2.98 41.21 -15.92
C TYR A 134 2.60 40.19 -17.00
N PRO A 135 2.02 40.62 -18.13
CA PRO A 135 1.53 39.72 -19.17
C PRO A 135 2.60 38.86 -19.84
N ASN A 136 3.88 39.12 -19.61
CA ASN A 136 5.00 38.35 -20.15
C ASN A 136 5.74 37.51 -19.09
N ASP A 137 5.20 37.45 -17.87
CA ASP A 137 5.74 36.59 -16.82
C ASP A 137 5.66 35.12 -17.28
N ILE A 138 6.81 34.47 -17.28
CA ILE A 138 6.98 33.10 -17.76
C ILE A 138 6.65 32.12 -16.62
N ASP A 139 7.13 32.38 -15.40
CA ASP A 139 6.94 31.52 -14.23
C ASP A 139 5.46 31.45 -13.80
N ALA A 140 4.71 32.55 -13.92
CA ALA A 140 3.27 32.54 -13.68
C ALA A 140 2.50 31.67 -14.69
N ARG A 141 2.99 31.56 -15.94
CA ARG A 141 2.42 30.64 -16.93
C ARG A 141 2.76 29.20 -16.63
N PHE A 142 3.97 28.94 -16.15
CA PHE A 142 4.34 27.60 -15.64
C PHE A 142 3.41 27.19 -14.49
N GLY A 143 3.22 28.07 -13.50
CA GLY A 143 2.29 27.80 -12.40
C GLY A 143 0.85 27.52 -12.85
N LEU A 144 0.34 28.26 -13.84
CA LEU A 144 -0.98 27.94 -14.45
C LEU A 144 -0.97 26.63 -15.24
N ALA A 145 0.13 26.31 -15.93
CA ALA A 145 0.23 25.06 -16.68
C ALA A 145 0.24 23.86 -15.73
N GLU A 146 0.97 23.94 -14.62
CA GLU A 146 0.92 22.94 -13.55
C GLU A 146 -0.48 22.76 -12.97
N LEU A 147 -1.18 23.86 -12.67
CA LEU A 147 -2.59 23.80 -12.23
C LEU A 147 -3.48 23.07 -13.25
N ASN A 148 -3.22 23.25 -14.54
CA ASN A 148 -3.95 22.52 -15.58
C ASN A 148 -3.57 21.03 -15.63
N LEU A 149 -2.31 20.68 -15.37
CA LEU A 149 -1.87 19.28 -15.23
C LEU A 149 -2.53 18.61 -14.02
N TYR A 150 -2.60 19.28 -12.87
CA TYR A 150 -3.34 18.82 -11.69
C TYR A 150 -4.82 18.56 -12.00
N ASN A 151 -5.42 19.34 -12.88
CA ASN A 151 -6.81 19.17 -13.32
C ASN A 151 -6.96 18.18 -14.51
N GLY A 152 -5.90 17.46 -14.89
CA GLY A 152 -5.92 16.48 -15.99
C GLY A 152 -6.01 17.10 -17.39
N SER A 153 -5.87 18.42 -17.52
CA SER A 153 -5.98 19.15 -18.78
C SER A 153 -4.63 19.30 -19.48
N LEU A 154 -4.10 18.19 -20.03
CA LEU A 154 -2.80 18.15 -20.72
C LEU A 154 -2.73 19.16 -21.88
N SER A 155 -3.79 19.29 -22.69
CA SER A 155 -3.80 20.21 -23.84
C SER A 155 -3.73 21.68 -23.43
N SER A 156 -4.35 22.05 -22.30
CA SER A 156 -4.29 23.42 -21.77
C SER A 156 -2.90 23.75 -21.25
N ALA A 157 -2.24 22.79 -20.57
CA ALA A 157 -0.86 22.93 -20.13
C ALA A 157 0.12 23.02 -21.32
N GLU A 158 -0.05 22.18 -22.35
CA GLU A 158 0.75 22.21 -23.59
C GLU A 158 0.70 23.61 -24.24
N ASN A 159 -0.49 24.20 -24.36
CA ASN A 159 -0.65 25.55 -24.93
C ASN A 159 0.08 26.63 -24.11
N LEU A 160 0.03 26.54 -22.77
CA LEU A 160 0.72 27.49 -21.90
C LEU A 160 2.24 27.38 -22.02
N TYR A 161 2.78 26.17 -22.12
CA TYR A 161 4.21 25.97 -22.35
C TYR A 161 4.64 26.39 -23.76
N LEU A 162 3.82 26.15 -24.79
CA LEU A 162 4.07 26.65 -26.14
C LEU A 162 4.11 28.18 -26.17
N ASP A 163 3.21 28.85 -25.46
CA ASP A 163 3.20 30.30 -25.36
C ASP A 163 4.38 30.87 -24.57
N ALA A 164 4.90 30.13 -23.59
CA ALA A 164 6.17 30.45 -22.94
C ALA A 164 7.35 30.30 -23.93
N LEU A 165 7.40 29.20 -24.67
CA LEU A 165 8.45 28.93 -25.67
C LEU A 165 8.43 29.92 -26.84
N LYS A 166 7.25 30.43 -27.25
CA LYS A 166 7.15 31.49 -28.27
C LYS A 166 7.83 32.79 -27.84
N ARG A 167 7.77 33.12 -26.54
CA ARG A 167 8.39 34.32 -25.97
C ARG A 167 9.89 34.13 -25.80
N ASP A 168 10.28 33.00 -25.25
CA ASP A 168 11.68 32.62 -25.08
C ASP A 168 11.92 31.24 -25.72
N LYS A 169 12.44 31.27 -26.95
CA LYS A 169 12.71 30.07 -27.76
C LYS A 169 13.76 29.14 -27.15
N LYS A 170 14.56 29.64 -26.22
CA LYS A 170 15.62 28.88 -25.53
C LYS A 170 15.23 28.58 -24.10
N ASN A 171 13.97 28.76 -23.69
CA ASN A 171 13.59 28.51 -22.31
C ASN A 171 13.72 27.02 -21.97
N ARG A 172 14.67 26.69 -21.08
CA ARG A 172 14.93 25.30 -20.65
C ARG A 172 13.67 24.65 -20.09
N LYS A 173 13.01 25.31 -19.14
CA LYS A 173 11.82 24.82 -18.45
C LYS A 173 10.69 24.53 -19.43
N ALA A 174 10.51 25.37 -20.45
CA ALA A 174 9.44 25.20 -21.45
C ALA A 174 9.70 23.99 -22.34
N LEU A 175 10.94 23.83 -22.83
CA LEU A 175 11.33 22.71 -23.68
C LEU A 175 11.19 21.37 -22.93
N LEU A 176 11.68 21.30 -21.69
CA LEU A 176 11.61 20.09 -20.87
C LEU A 176 10.17 19.75 -20.47
N SER A 177 9.37 20.75 -20.07
CA SER A 177 7.95 20.55 -19.73
C SER A 177 7.14 20.11 -20.94
N LEU A 178 7.39 20.68 -22.13
CA LEU A 178 6.77 20.24 -23.38
C LEU A 178 7.17 18.83 -23.77
N ALA A 179 8.42 18.44 -23.56
CA ALA A 179 8.88 17.08 -23.80
C ALA A 179 8.12 16.07 -22.91
N LEU A 180 8.05 16.35 -21.60
CA LEU A 180 7.32 15.53 -20.64
C LEU A 180 5.82 15.43 -20.96
N VAL A 181 5.15 16.56 -21.20
CA VAL A 181 3.72 16.58 -21.55
C VAL A 181 3.45 15.85 -22.88
N SER A 182 4.32 16.03 -23.87
CA SER A 182 4.19 15.33 -25.17
C SER A 182 4.36 13.82 -25.02
N ALA A 183 5.32 13.37 -24.20
CA ALA A 183 5.51 11.96 -23.90
C ALA A 183 4.31 11.38 -23.13
N GLU A 184 3.73 12.12 -22.19
CA GLU A 184 2.53 11.67 -21.48
C GLU A 184 1.30 11.58 -22.40
N ALA A 185 1.23 12.45 -23.40
CA ALA A 185 0.21 12.39 -24.44
C ALA A 185 0.46 11.27 -25.48
N GLY A 186 1.52 10.46 -25.33
CA GLY A 186 1.90 9.40 -26.28
C GLY A 186 2.48 9.91 -27.59
N LYS A 187 2.94 11.17 -27.64
CA LYS A 187 3.55 11.80 -28.83
C LYS A 187 5.08 11.77 -28.71
N ASP A 188 5.67 10.58 -28.70
CA ASP A 188 7.10 10.40 -28.41
C ASP A 188 8.02 11.09 -29.42
N ASP A 189 7.65 11.13 -30.71
CA ASP A 189 8.39 11.84 -31.75
C ASP A 189 8.49 13.35 -31.46
N VAL A 190 7.41 13.94 -30.92
CA VAL A 190 7.35 15.36 -30.60
C VAL A 190 8.14 15.63 -29.32
N ALA A 191 8.04 14.74 -28.33
CA ALA A 191 8.83 14.82 -27.12
C ALA A 191 10.33 14.82 -27.43
N GLU A 192 10.79 13.92 -28.30
CA GLU A 192 12.19 13.84 -28.70
C GLU A 192 12.70 15.11 -29.39
N ARG A 193 11.87 15.75 -30.22
CA ARG A 193 12.22 17.04 -30.84
C ARG A 193 12.48 18.12 -29.80
N TYR A 194 11.63 18.21 -28.76
CA TYR A 194 11.83 19.18 -27.69
C TYR A 194 13.05 18.85 -26.82
N VAL A 195 13.31 17.57 -26.54
CA VAL A 195 14.53 17.12 -25.85
C VAL A 195 15.77 17.50 -26.65
N ASN A 196 15.80 17.22 -27.96
CA ASN A 196 16.94 17.55 -28.81
C ASN A 196 17.16 19.07 -28.91
N GLN A 197 16.09 19.87 -28.92
CA GLN A 197 16.19 21.32 -28.81
C GLN A 197 16.75 21.76 -27.45
N ALA A 198 16.31 21.13 -26.36
CA ALA A 198 16.83 21.42 -25.03
C ALA A 198 18.32 21.10 -24.94
N ILE A 199 18.77 19.94 -25.44
CA ILE A 199 20.18 19.56 -25.49
C ILE A 199 20.99 20.54 -26.35
N ALA A 200 20.45 20.94 -27.52
CA ALA A 200 21.13 21.87 -28.41
C ALA A 200 21.35 23.27 -27.78
N TYR A 201 20.39 23.75 -26.98
CA TYR A 201 20.49 25.06 -26.34
C TYR A 201 21.17 25.03 -24.96
N HIS A 202 21.09 23.90 -24.23
CA HIS A 202 21.53 23.74 -22.83
C HIS A 202 22.41 22.50 -22.63
N ASN A 203 23.41 22.32 -23.49
CA ASN A 203 24.28 21.14 -23.49
C ASN A 203 25.18 20.98 -22.23
N GLY A 204 25.28 22.01 -21.38
CA GLY A 204 26.03 22.00 -20.13
C GLY A 204 25.17 21.84 -18.88
N ASP A 205 23.88 21.55 -19.04
CA ASP A 205 22.95 21.38 -17.92
C ASP A 205 22.64 19.89 -17.69
N ALA A 206 23.05 19.35 -16.55
CA ALA A 206 22.88 17.94 -16.22
C ALA A 206 21.40 17.52 -16.14
N GLU A 207 20.51 18.43 -15.75
CA GLU A 207 19.07 18.19 -15.64
C GLU A 207 18.45 17.83 -17.01
N VAL A 208 18.93 18.48 -18.08
CA VAL A 208 18.47 18.23 -19.45
C VAL A 208 18.79 16.80 -19.88
N TYR A 209 20.00 16.32 -19.60
CA TYR A 209 20.40 14.96 -19.94
C TYR A 209 19.72 13.91 -19.05
N TYR A 210 19.46 14.24 -17.78
CA TYR A 210 18.69 13.37 -16.88
C TYR A 210 17.27 13.16 -17.39
N LEU A 211 16.56 14.23 -17.80
CA LEU A 211 15.22 14.09 -18.36
C LEU A 211 15.22 13.42 -19.73
N ALA A 212 16.21 13.71 -20.56
CA ALA A 212 16.40 13.00 -21.82
C ALA A 212 16.58 11.49 -21.59
N SER A 213 17.40 11.12 -20.60
CA SER A 213 17.61 9.73 -20.19
C SER A 213 16.34 9.09 -19.67
N TYR A 214 15.58 9.79 -18.83
CA TYR A 214 14.31 9.29 -18.30
C TYR A 214 13.29 9.03 -19.41
N LEU A 215 13.16 9.95 -20.36
CA LEU A 215 12.26 9.79 -21.50
C LEU A 215 12.69 8.64 -22.42
N ALA A 216 13.99 8.50 -22.70
CA ALA A 216 14.52 7.36 -23.46
C ALA A 216 14.26 6.02 -22.75
N SER A 217 14.45 5.99 -21.42
CA SER A 217 14.18 4.82 -20.57
C SER A 217 12.71 4.39 -20.65
N ARG A 218 11.77 5.36 -20.63
CA ARG A 218 10.33 5.10 -20.76
C ARG A 218 9.94 4.51 -22.12
N ARG A 219 10.66 4.85 -23.19
CA ARG A 219 10.46 4.27 -24.54
C ARG A 219 11.05 2.87 -24.67
N GLY A 220 11.86 2.43 -23.70
CA GLY A 220 12.59 1.15 -23.76
C GLY A 220 13.96 1.24 -24.43
N ASP A 221 14.41 2.44 -24.81
CA ASP A 221 15.73 2.68 -25.42
C ASP A 221 16.83 2.69 -24.34
N LEU A 222 17.07 1.54 -23.70
CA LEU A 222 17.92 1.46 -22.50
C LEU A 222 19.39 1.85 -22.75
N GLU A 223 19.92 1.61 -23.95
CA GLU A 223 21.31 1.96 -24.31
C GLU A 223 21.50 3.48 -24.41
N ASP A 224 20.57 4.16 -25.08
CA ASP A 224 20.59 5.63 -25.18
C ASP A 224 20.29 6.28 -23.84
N ALA A 225 19.36 5.70 -23.06
CA ALA A 225 19.06 6.16 -21.71
C ALA A 225 20.31 6.11 -20.82
N GLU A 226 21.07 5.01 -20.84
CA GLU A 226 22.32 4.88 -20.09
C GLU A 226 23.35 5.93 -20.51
N ARG A 227 23.57 6.10 -21.84
CA ARG A 227 24.51 7.09 -22.36
C ARG A 227 24.17 8.49 -21.87
N LEU A 228 22.89 8.88 -21.93
CA LEU A 228 22.41 10.17 -21.47
C LEU A 228 22.55 10.35 -19.95
N ALA A 229 22.24 9.33 -19.15
CA ALA A 229 22.43 9.38 -17.70
C ALA A 229 23.90 9.57 -17.32
N ARG A 230 24.81 8.87 -18.01
CA ARG A 230 26.26 9.05 -17.81
C ARG A 230 26.73 10.44 -18.22
N SER A 231 26.18 11.03 -19.29
CA SER A 231 26.45 12.43 -19.65
C SER A 231 25.97 13.41 -18.58
N ALA A 232 24.80 13.19 -17.98
CA ALA A 232 24.32 14.01 -16.86
C ALA A 232 25.30 13.98 -15.67
N ILE A 233 25.81 12.79 -15.33
CA ILE A 233 26.81 12.59 -14.26
C ILE A 233 28.15 13.25 -14.60
N GLN A 234 28.59 13.20 -15.86
CA GLN A 234 29.83 13.84 -16.31
C GLN A 234 29.76 15.37 -16.20
N ILE A 235 28.60 15.95 -16.51
CA ILE A 235 28.37 17.39 -16.41
C ILE A 235 28.31 17.81 -14.93
N ASN A 236 27.58 17.06 -14.11
CA ASN A 236 27.49 17.30 -12.69
C ASN A 236 27.67 16.03 -11.87
N SER A 237 28.87 15.85 -11.32
CA SER A 237 29.22 14.70 -10.48
C SER A 237 28.53 14.71 -9.11
N SER A 238 27.88 15.81 -8.69
CA SER A 238 27.10 15.85 -7.46
C SER A 238 25.62 15.49 -7.63
N TYR A 239 25.17 15.23 -8.86
CA TYR A 239 23.75 15.05 -9.16
C TYR A 239 23.25 13.63 -8.87
N ASP A 240 22.86 13.38 -7.61
CA ASP A 240 22.44 12.04 -7.14
C ASP A 240 21.26 11.43 -7.93
N ARG A 241 20.28 12.24 -8.35
CA ARG A 241 19.15 11.75 -9.18
C ARG A 241 19.59 11.10 -10.49
N ALA A 242 20.68 11.57 -11.10
CA ALA A 242 21.22 10.93 -12.30
C ALA A 242 21.89 9.58 -11.99
N TYR A 243 22.53 9.45 -10.82
CA TYR A 243 23.04 8.15 -10.34
C TYR A 243 21.90 7.17 -10.04
N GLU A 244 20.81 7.65 -9.44
CA GLU A 244 19.60 6.86 -9.19
C GLU A 244 18.99 6.30 -10.47
N LEU A 245 18.73 7.17 -11.44
CA LEU A 245 18.17 6.78 -12.73
C LEU A 245 19.10 5.81 -13.46
N LEU A 246 20.41 6.05 -13.45
CA LEU A 246 21.39 5.13 -14.02
C LEU A 246 21.32 3.75 -13.34
N ALA A 247 21.21 3.70 -12.01
CA ALA A 247 21.09 2.45 -11.27
C ALA A 247 19.83 1.67 -11.69
N SER A 248 18.68 2.35 -11.82
CA SER A 248 17.43 1.71 -12.26
C SER A 248 17.49 1.24 -13.73
N ILE A 249 18.16 1.98 -14.60
CA ILE A 249 18.40 1.56 -16.00
C ILE A 249 19.28 0.32 -16.04
N LEU A 250 20.42 0.32 -15.31
CA LEU A 250 21.33 -0.82 -15.23
C LEU A 250 20.66 -2.05 -14.61
N TYR A 251 19.77 -1.84 -13.64
CA TYR A 251 18.95 -2.90 -13.06
C TYR A 251 18.06 -3.56 -14.12
N THR A 252 17.37 -2.75 -14.92
CA THR A 252 16.49 -3.22 -16.01
C THR A 252 17.28 -3.95 -17.10
N GLN A 253 18.54 -3.56 -17.34
CA GLN A 253 19.49 -4.27 -18.21
C GLN A 253 20.07 -5.56 -17.58
N ASN A 254 19.67 -5.93 -16.36
CA ASN A 254 20.19 -7.07 -15.58
C ASN A 254 21.69 -6.98 -15.21
N ARG A 255 22.27 -5.77 -15.16
CA ARG A 255 23.68 -5.52 -14.81
C ARG A 255 23.86 -5.31 -13.31
N PHE A 256 23.41 -6.28 -12.51
CA PHE A 256 23.28 -6.16 -11.05
C PHE A 256 24.58 -5.84 -10.30
N ALA A 257 25.74 -6.29 -10.79
CA ALA A 257 27.03 -5.99 -10.15
C ALA A 257 27.35 -4.49 -10.19
N GLU A 258 27.15 -3.84 -11.34
CA GLU A 258 27.37 -2.40 -11.49
C GLU A 258 26.34 -1.59 -10.70
N VAL A 259 25.10 -2.09 -10.58
CA VAL A 259 24.07 -1.46 -9.73
C VAL A 259 24.53 -1.44 -8.27
N ILE A 260 25.11 -2.54 -7.77
CA ILE A 260 25.63 -2.61 -6.40
C ILE A 260 26.75 -1.59 -6.19
N ASP A 261 27.72 -1.52 -7.10
CA ASP A 261 28.82 -0.55 -7.02
C ASP A 261 28.31 0.89 -7.02
N LEU A 262 27.31 1.19 -7.85
CA LEU A 262 26.70 2.50 -7.94
C LEU A 262 25.91 2.86 -6.67
N CYS A 263 25.14 1.91 -6.13
CA CYS A 263 24.45 2.07 -4.86
C CYS A 263 25.45 2.26 -3.71
N ASP A 264 26.56 1.53 -3.68
CA ASP A 264 27.61 1.68 -2.66
C ASP A 264 28.28 3.06 -2.74
N PHE A 265 28.51 3.57 -3.94
CA PHE A 265 28.97 4.94 -4.15
C PHE A 265 27.97 5.97 -3.61
N ARG A 266 26.67 5.82 -3.91
CA ARG A 266 25.60 6.71 -3.40
C ARG A 266 25.49 6.67 -1.87
N ILE A 267 25.45 5.47 -1.30
CA ILE A 267 25.38 5.22 0.16
C ILE A 267 26.61 5.77 0.88
N GLY A 268 27.79 5.72 0.23
CA GLY A 268 29.02 6.29 0.76
C GLY A 268 28.96 7.82 0.91
N ARG A 269 28.15 8.51 0.10
CA ARG A 269 27.92 9.96 0.17
C ARG A 269 26.82 10.32 1.14
N ASP A 270 25.70 9.62 1.06
CA ASP A 270 24.58 9.77 1.99
C ASP A 270 24.02 8.41 2.39
N ARG A 271 24.13 8.11 3.69
CA ARG A 271 23.68 6.83 4.25
C ARG A 271 22.17 6.75 4.39
N ASN A 272 21.46 7.88 4.36
CA ASN A 272 20.02 7.95 4.56
C ASN A 272 19.22 7.68 3.28
N LEU A 273 19.89 7.37 2.16
CA LEU A 273 19.25 7.06 0.88
C LEU A 273 18.59 5.66 0.90
N THR A 274 17.34 5.60 1.34
CA THR A 274 16.56 4.34 1.42
C THR A 274 16.46 3.62 0.08
N GLY A 275 16.20 4.34 -1.03
CA GLY A 275 16.10 3.75 -2.36
C GLY A 275 17.39 3.08 -2.84
N ALA A 276 18.56 3.59 -2.44
CA ALA A 276 19.84 2.97 -2.77
C ALA A 276 20.04 1.65 -2.02
N TRP A 277 19.64 1.57 -0.74
CA TRP A 277 19.65 0.31 0.03
C TRP A 277 18.68 -0.71 -0.54
N TYR A 278 17.48 -0.27 -0.96
CA TYR A 278 16.49 -1.13 -1.62
C TYR A 278 17.07 -1.76 -2.89
N LEU A 279 17.54 -0.93 -3.81
CA LEU A 279 18.02 -1.38 -5.12
C LEU A 279 19.28 -2.25 -5.00
N LYS A 280 20.16 -1.95 -4.02
CA LYS A 280 21.30 -2.80 -3.66
C LYS A 280 20.85 -4.18 -3.19
N GLY A 281 19.93 -4.23 -2.22
CA GLY A 281 19.40 -5.49 -1.68
C GLY A 281 18.70 -6.32 -2.76
N LEU A 282 17.94 -5.67 -3.63
CA LEU A 282 17.27 -6.33 -4.76
C LEU A 282 18.28 -6.88 -5.77
N SER A 283 19.32 -6.14 -6.11
CA SER A 283 20.40 -6.59 -7.00
C SER A 283 21.20 -7.75 -6.42
N GLN A 284 21.47 -7.73 -5.10
CA GLN A 284 22.11 -8.83 -4.38
C GLN A 284 21.24 -10.10 -4.39
N LYS A 285 19.92 -9.95 -4.19
CA LYS A 285 18.94 -11.04 -4.31
C LYS A 285 18.97 -11.65 -5.71
N ARG A 286 18.97 -10.84 -6.77
CA ARG A 286 19.05 -11.33 -8.17
C ARG A 286 20.37 -12.07 -8.48
N LEU A 287 21.46 -11.74 -7.80
CA LEU A 287 22.73 -12.46 -7.87
C LEU A 287 22.81 -13.70 -6.96
N GLY A 288 21.76 -14.02 -6.20
CA GLY A 288 21.72 -15.12 -5.23
C GLY A 288 22.49 -14.87 -3.93
N ARG A 289 22.92 -13.63 -3.67
CA ARG A 289 23.61 -13.22 -2.43
C ARG A 289 22.59 -12.88 -1.34
N ASN A 290 21.87 -13.90 -0.88
CA ASN A 290 20.68 -13.74 -0.03
C ASN A 290 20.98 -13.10 1.33
N GLU A 291 22.06 -13.50 2.01
CA GLU A 291 22.44 -12.92 3.31
C GLU A 291 22.83 -11.44 3.20
N ASP A 292 23.56 -11.07 2.14
CA ASP A 292 23.91 -9.67 1.87
C ASP A 292 22.65 -8.83 1.59
N ALA A 293 21.71 -9.39 0.82
CA ALA A 293 20.44 -8.73 0.51
C ALA A 293 19.59 -8.51 1.79
N ILE A 294 19.50 -9.52 2.65
CA ILE A 294 18.81 -9.42 3.95
C ILE A 294 19.44 -8.30 4.80
N ALA A 295 20.77 -8.20 4.84
CA ALA A 295 21.47 -7.15 5.57
C ALA A 295 21.22 -5.75 5.00
N SER A 296 21.24 -5.62 3.66
CA SER A 296 20.95 -4.35 2.96
C SER A 296 19.52 -3.88 3.22
N PHE A 297 18.51 -4.75 3.06
CA PHE A 297 17.12 -4.41 3.38
C PHE A 297 16.93 -4.10 4.86
N GLY A 298 17.56 -4.86 5.76
CA GLY A 298 17.49 -4.59 7.20
C GLY A 298 18.08 -3.24 7.58
N THR A 299 19.15 -2.80 6.91
CA THR A 299 19.73 -1.46 7.11
C THR A 299 18.84 -0.37 6.54
N GLY A 300 18.31 -0.55 5.32
CA GLY A 300 17.34 0.37 4.73
C GLY A 300 16.09 0.58 5.59
N LEU A 301 15.53 -0.51 6.14
CA LEU A 301 14.38 -0.47 7.06
C LEU A 301 14.71 0.15 8.42
N SER A 302 15.98 0.16 8.84
CA SER A 302 16.39 0.88 10.06
C SER A 302 16.40 2.40 9.86
N ILE A 303 16.61 2.86 8.61
CA ILE A 303 16.57 4.27 8.22
C ILE A 303 15.13 4.71 7.98
N ASN A 304 14.38 3.94 7.19
CA ASN A 304 12.96 4.17 6.93
C ASN A 304 12.13 2.94 7.35
N PRO A 305 11.68 2.87 8.62
CA PRO A 305 10.84 1.78 9.10
C PRO A 305 9.44 1.75 8.49
N LEU A 306 9.04 2.74 7.70
CA LEU A 306 7.70 2.83 7.10
C LEU A 306 7.67 2.36 5.65
N ASP A 307 8.81 1.96 5.09
CA ASP A 307 8.90 1.41 3.74
C ASP A 307 8.30 -0.01 3.68
N GLU A 308 7.05 -0.08 3.22
CA GLU A 308 6.29 -1.33 3.09
C GLU A 308 6.86 -2.22 1.98
N VAL A 309 7.32 -1.63 0.88
CA VAL A 309 7.83 -2.36 -0.30
C VAL A 309 9.14 -3.05 0.07
N MET A 310 10.09 -2.33 0.68
CA MET A 310 11.32 -2.93 1.17
C MET A 310 11.07 -4.03 2.20
N ARG A 311 10.06 -3.87 3.08
CA ARG A 311 9.68 -4.91 4.03
C ARG A 311 9.16 -6.17 3.34
N PHE A 312 8.26 -6.03 2.36
CA PHE A 312 7.76 -7.19 1.60
C PHE A 312 8.90 -7.90 0.86
N ALA A 313 9.85 -7.15 0.30
CA ALA A 313 11.01 -7.74 -0.38
C ALA A 313 11.89 -8.54 0.59
N LEU A 314 12.10 -8.04 1.81
CA LEU A 314 12.82 -8.73 2.87
C LEU A 314 12.08 -9.98 3.34
N GLU A 315 10.78 -9.89 3.63
CA GLU A 315 9.96 -11.02 4.10
C GLU A 315 9.92 -12.14 3.07
N GLN A 316 9.67 -11.81 1.80
CA GLN A 316 9.66 -12.79 0.71
C GLN A 316 11.00 -13.52 0.59
N LEU A 317 12.11 -12.80 0.79
CA LEU A 317 13.44 -13.39 0.76
C LEU A 317 13.67 -14.30 1.98
N VAL A 318 13.33 -13.83 3.18
CA VAL A 318 13.42 -14.61 4.42
C VAL A 318 12.62 -15.91 4.31
N ASP A 319 11.37 -15.83 3.86
CA ASP A 319 10.47 -16.98 3.77
C ASP A 319 10.95 -18.03 2.76
N SER A 320 11.69 -17.63 1.73
CA SER A 320 12.22 -18.56 0.73
C SER A 320 13.61 -19.11 1.04
N THR A 321 14.45 -18.41 1.82
CA THR A 321 15.87 -18.77 1.97
C THR A 321 16.31 -19.12 3.38
N VAL A 322 15.62 -18.61 4.41
CA VAL A 322 16.04 -18.77 5.81
C VAL A 322 15.29 -19.95 6.45
N SER A 323 15.96 -20.77 7.27
CA SER A 323 15.28 -21.88 7.97
C SER A 323 14.23 -21.38 8.96
N LEU A 324 13.20 -22.17 9.23
CA LEU A 324 12.12 -21.79 10.16
C LEU A 324 12.61 -21.65 11.61
N GLU A 325 13.72 -22.30 11.96
CA GLU A 325 14.34 -22.31 13.29
C GLU A 325 15.34 -21.15 13.50
N ASP A 326 15.59 -20.31 12.49
CA ASP A 326 16.52 -19.18 12.63
C ASP A 326 15.96 -18.14 13.61
N SER A 327 16.72 -17.88 14.68
CA SER A 327 16.33 -16.94 15.75
C SER A 327 16.12 -15.50 15.26
N ARG A 328 16.69 -15.12 14.11
CA ARG A 328 16.47 -13.80 13.50
C ARG A 328 15.02 -13.59 13.05
N ARG A 329 14.26 -14.65 12.76
CA ARG A 329 12.84 -14.56 12.38
C ARG A 329 11.98 -13.83 13.40
N ALA A 330 12.28 -14.01 14.68
CA ALA A 330 11.61 -13.29 15.76
C ALA A 330 11.75 -11.76 15.63
N LYS A 331 12.90 -11.27 15.13
CA LYS A 331 13.13 -9.83 14.91
C LYS A 331 12.26 -9.28 13.78
N TRP A 332 12.10 -10.02 12.69
CA TRP A 332 11.27 -9.59 11.55
C TRP A 332 9.78 -9.67 11.88
N ALA A 333 9.33 -10.73 12.56
CA ALA A 333 7.96 -10.89 13.03
C ALA A 333 7.54 -9.81 14.05
N GLN A 334 8.50 -9.23 14.80
CA GLN A 334 8.22 -8.21 15.82
C GLN A 334 7.50 -6.97 15.27
N TYR A 335 7.73 -6.60 14.01
CA TYR A 335 7.02 -5.50 13.37
C TYR A 335 5.51 -5.77 13.34
N HIS A 336 5.11 -6.92 12.80
CA HIS A 336 3.72 -7.34 12.71
C HIS A 336 3.07 -7.56 14.08
N ILE A 337 3.80 -8.13 15.06
CA ILE A 337 3.31 -8.27 16.44
C ILE A 337 2.99 -6.90 17.05
N SER A 338 3.80 -5.88 16.76
CA SER A 338 3.60 -4.52 17.27
C SER A 338 2.40 -3.86 16.61
N LYS A 339 2.23 -4.05 15.29
CA LYS A 339 1.05 -3.60 14.54
C LYS A 339 -0.24 -4.28 14.99
N ALA A 340 -0.22 -5.59 15.24
CA ALA A 340 -1.37 -6.32 15.77
C ALA A 340 -1.85 -5.73 17.11
N LYS A 341 -0.91 -5.42 18.01
CA LYS A 341 -1.21 -4.76 19.30
C LYS A 341 -1.76 -3.34 19.13
N GLU A 342 -1.30 -2.61 18.12
CA GLU A 342 -1.85 -1.29 17.76
C GLU A 342 -3.31 -1.41 17.30
N TYR A 343 -3.60 -2.34 16.37
CA TYR A 343 -4.96 -2.58 15.89
C TYR A 343 -5.90 -3.08 16.99
N ASN A 344 -5.42 -3.91 17.91
CA ASN A 344 -6.19 -4.32 19.10
C ASN A 344 -6.63 -3.10 19.92
N ARG A 345 -5.71 -2.16 20.21
CA ARG A 345 -6.03 -0.92 20.94
C ARG A 345 -7.05 -0.04 20.20
N ASN A 346 -7.07 -0.11 18.87
CA ASN A 346 -7.99 0.61 18.00
C ASN A 346 -9.29 -0.17 17.73
N PHE A 347 -9.47 -1.36 18.32
CA PHE A 347 -10.62 -2.26 18.10
C PHE A 347 -10.82 -2.69 16.64
N ASP A 348 -9.73 -2.78 15.87
CA ASP A 348 -9.75 -3.26 14.48
C ASP A 348 -9.37 -4.75 14.43
N GLY A 349 -10.37 -5.61 14.71
CA GLY A 349 -10.21 -7.07 14.78
C GLY A 349 -9.71 -7.74 13.50
N PRO A 350 -10.27 -7.44 12.30
CA PRO A 350 -9.79 -8.03 11.04
C PRO A 350 -8.32 -7.74 10.77
N SER A 351 -7.89 -6.50 11.05
CA SER A 351 -6.50 -6.07 10.88
C SER A 351 -5.57 -6.70 11.91
N GLU A 352 -6.00 -6.76 13.18
CA GLU A 352 -5.29 -7.48 14.24
C GLU A 352 -5.04 -8.94 13.85
N ARG A 353 -6.07 -9.64 13.33
CA ARG A 353 -5.97 -11.04 12.89
C ARG A 353 -4.95 -11.20 11.77
N TYR A 354 -5.00 -10.33 10.77
CA TYR A 354 -4.08 -10.36 9.64
C TYR A 354 -2.61 -10.18 10.08
N GLU A 355 -2.34 -9.19 10.94
CA GLU A 355 -0.99 -8.92 11.41
C GLU A 355 -0.44 -10.09 12.26
N TYR A 356 -1.26 -10.74 13.08
CA TYR A 356 -0.83 -11.95 13.78
C TYR A 356 -0.57 -13.13 12.83
N GLN A 357 -1.39 -13.32 11.80
CA GLN A 357 -1.15 -14.34 10.78
C GLN A 357 0.17 -14.10 10.04
N LYS A 358 0.47 -12.84 9.69
CA LYS A 358 1.75 -12.43 9.09
C LYS A 358 2.93 -12.62 10.04
N ALA A 359 2.77 -12.27 11.32
CA ALA A 359 3.82 -12.52 12.32
C ALA A 359 4.15 -14.02 12.42
N LEU A 360 3.12 -14.88 12.42
CA LEU A 360 3.27 -16.34 12.53
C LEU A 360 3.69 -17.01 11.21
N SER A 361 3.48 -16.36 10.05
CA SER A 361 4.06 -16.85 8.80
C SER A 361 5.57 -16.61 8.77
N VAL A 362 6.03 -15.47 9.30
CA VAL A 362 7.46 -15.14 9.39
C VAL A 362 8.16 -15.91 10.51
N ASP A 363 7.55 -16.06 11.68
CA ASP A 363 8.09 -16.81 12.83
C ASP A 363 7.04 -17.78 13.40
N PRO A 364 6.92 -19.00 12.82
CA PRO A 364 5.89 -19.96 13.21
C PRO A 364 6.00 -20.46 14.65
N PHE A 365 7.21 -20.48 15.23
CA PHE A 365 7.47 -21.01 16.56
C PHE A 365 7.36 -19.97 17.68
N ASN A 366 6.94 -18.74 17.35
CA ASN A 366 6.76 -17.67 18.34
C ASN A 366 5.60 -17.96 19.30
N ALA A 367 5.89 -18.58 20.44
CA ALA A 367 4.87 -18.93 21.44
C ALA A 367 4.09 -17.70 21.96
N ALA A 368 4.74 -16.55 22.12
CA ALA A 368 4.09 -15.33 22.63
C ALA A 368 3.13 -14.72 21.61
N ALA A 369 3.53 -14.65 20.33
CA ALA A 369 2.66 -14.20 19.25
C ALA A 369 1.48 -15.17 19.06
N ARG A 370 1.75 -16.48 19.09
CA ARG A 370 0.73 -17.52 18.96
C ARG A 370 -0.26 -17.51 20.12
N GLN A 371 0.21 -17.29 21.35
CA GLN A 371 -0.69 -17.12 22.50
C GLN A 371 -1.59 -15.88 22.33
N SER A 372 -1.03 -14.78 21.82
CA SER A 372 -1.83 -13.57 21.58
C SER A 372 -2.88 -13.78 20.49
N PHE A 373 -2.51 -14.50 19.42
CA PHE A 373 -3.44 -14.93 18.37
C PHE A 373 -4.51 -15.91 18.89
N ALA A 374 -4.13 -16.81 19.79
CA ALA A 374 -5.07 -17.72 20.46
C ALA A 374 -6.11 -16.92 21.27
N ASN A 375 -5.67 -15.96 22.08
CA ASN A 375 -6.56 -15.10 22.87
C ASN A 375 -7.51 -14.26 21.98
N LEU A 376 -7.04 -13.82 20.81
CA LEU A 376 -7.87 -13.18 19.79
C LEU A 376 -8.99 -14.11 19.31
N LEU A 377 -8.66 -15.36 18.98
CA LEU A 377 -9.64 -16.35 18.53
C LEU A 377 -10.68 -16.67 19.62
N GLU A 378 -10.25 -16.80 20.88
CA GLU A 378 -11.13 -16.97 22.03
C GLU A 378 -12.12 -15.80 22.16
N ARG A 379 -11.63 -14.56 22.03
CA ARG A 379 -12.44 -13.33 22.08
C ARG A 379 -13.50 -13.31 20.98
N ASP A 380 -13.14 -13.76 19.78
CA ASP A 380 -14.02 -13.78 18.60
C ASP A 380 -14.94 -15.03 18.58
N GLY A 381 -14.81 -15.90 19.60
CA GLY A 381 -15.61 -17.11 19.79
C GLY A 381 -15.28 -18.22 18.78
N PHE A 382 -13.99 -18.36 18.45
CA PHE A 382 -13.41 -19.46 17.66
C PHE A 382 -12.62 -20.39 18.60
N TYR A 383 -13.34 -21.20 19.38
CA TYR A 383 -12.79 -22.11 20.38
C TYR A 383 -12.07 -23.34 19.79
N GLU A 384 -12.49 -23.85 18.63
CA GLU A 384 -11.81 -24.97 17.96
C GLU A 384 -10.42 -24.52 17.47
N LEU A 385 -10.37 -23.41 16.74
CA LEU A 385 -9.12 -22.80 16.30
C LEU A 385 -8.25 -22.36 17.48
N TYR A 386 -8.86 -21.84 18.57
CA TYR A 386 -8.15 -21.51 19.82
C TYR A 386 -7.48 -22.74 20.44
N LEU A 387 -8.23 -23.83 20.60
CA LEU A 387 -7.71 -25.10 21.13
C LEU A 387 -6.52 -25.60 20.28
N GLN A 388 -6.61 -25.50 18.95
CA GLN A 388 -5.50 -25.86 18.06
C GLN A 388 -4.25 -25.02 18.32
N GLN A 389 -4.39 -23.70 18.54
CA GLN A 389 -3.24 -22.87 18.87
C GLN A 389 -2.60 -23.27 20.20
N LEU A 390 -3.39 -23.59 21.22
CA LEU A 390 -2.88 -24.04 22.51
C LEU A 390 -2.17 -25.40 22.41
N LYS A 391 -2.73 -26.34 21.65
CA LYS A 391 -2.08 -27.64 21.37
C LYS A 391 -0.75 -27.46 20.67
N PHE A 392 -0.70 -26.60 19.65
CA PHE A 392 0.56 -26.27 18.97
C PHE A 392 1.58 -25.68 19.95
N ILE A 393 1.17 -24.75 20.83
CA ILE A 393 2.05 -24.19 21.85
C ILE A 393 2.56 -25.30 22.78
N LYS A 394 1.68 -26.20 23.24
CA LYS A 394 2.06 -27.32 24.11
C LYS A 394 3.08 -28.27 23.45
N GLU A 395 2.90 -28.57 22.17
CA GLU A 395 3.79 -29.46 21.41
C GLU A 395 5.14 -28.81 21.09
N ASN A 396 5.18 -27.49 20.84
CA ASN A 396 6.36 -26.77 20.39
C ASN A 396 7.06 -25.94 21.45
N THR A 397 6.46 -25.75 22.63
CA THR A 397 7.17 -25.20 23.78
C THR A 397 8.08 -26.32 24.25
N VAL A 398 9.37 -26.19 23.95
CA VAL A 398 10.42 -27.04 24.47
C VAL A 398 10.29 -27.02 25.99
N SER A 399 9.57 -28.00 26.53
CA SER A 399 9.93 -28.53 27.83
C SER A 399 11.39 -28.93 27.65
N GLU A 400 12.29 -28.47 28.51
CA GLU A 400 13.68 -28.92 28.57
C GLU A 400 13.74 -30.43 28.87
N GLU A 401 13.16 -31.26 28.02
CA GLU A 401 13.42 -32.67 27.91
C GLU A 401 14.64 -32.80 26.99
N VAL A 402 15.78 -32.39 27.56
CA VAL A 402 17.07 -32.86 27.11
C VAL A 402 16.97 -34.38 26.96
N SER A 403 17.03 -34.79 25.69
CA SER A 403 17.54 -36.05 25.16
C SER A 403 17.76 -37.17 26.17
N SER A 404 17.11 -38.30 25.91
CA SER A 404 17.37 -39.67 26.38
C SER A 404 18.82 -40.04 26.74
N VAL A 405 19.36 -39.44 27.80
CA VAL A 405 20.56 -39.88 28.52
C VAL A 405 20.18 -39.85 29.99
N GLN A 406 19.87 -41.04 30.51
CA GLN A 406 19.78 -41.40 31.94
C GLN A 406 19.47 -40.23 32.90
N ARG A 407 18.18 -39.92 33.11
CA ARG A 407 17.77 -39.10 34.26
C ARG A 407 18.00 -39.92 35.54
N ASP A 408 18.94 -39.48 36.37
CA ASP A 408 18.96 -39.80 37.80
C ASP A 408 17.63 -39.35 38.44
N GLU A 409 17.10 -40.12 39.39
CA GLU A 409 15.88 -39.80 40.17
C GLU A 409 15.96 -38.45 40.94
N ASN A 410 17.15 -37.83 40.97
CA ASN A 410 17.43 -36.54 41.60
C ASN A 410 17.54 -35.34 40.64
N SER A 411 17.18 -35.50 39.35
CA SER A 411 17.17 -34.36 38.41
C SER A 411 16.03 -33.38 38.76
N PRO A 412 16.27 -32.06 38.83
CA PRO A 412 15.22 -31.09 39.17
C PRO A 412 14.09 -31.13 38.13
N LYS A 413 12.84 -31.31 38.60
CA LYS A 413 11.65 -31.20 37.76
C LYS A 413 11.59 -29.79 37.17
N VAL A 414 11.60 -29.67 35.86
CA VAL A 414 11.38 -28.40 35.14
C VAL A 414 10.01 -27.86 35.58
N MET A 415 10.00 -26.73 36.29
CA MET A 415 8.75 -26.12 36.77
C MET A 415 8.06 -25.40 35.61
N LYS A 416 6.87 -25.88 35.24
CA LYS A 416 6.02 -25.23 34.23
C LYS A 416 5.65 -23.80 34.62
N SER A 417 5.63 -22.90 33.64
CA SER A 417 5.16 -21.53 33.86
C SER A 417 3.68 -21.50 34.28
N ALA A 418 3.23 -20.40 34.90
CA ALA A 418 1.82 -20.23 35.24
C ALA A 418 0.91 -20.26 34.00
N GLN A 419 1.42 -19.74 32.87
CA GLN A 419 0.71 -19.75 31.59
C GLN A 419 0.62 -21.16 31.00
N GLU A 420 1.70 -21.96 31.05
CA GLU A 420 1.67 -23.36 30.59
C GLU A 420 0.65 -24.20 31.37
N ARG A 421 0.62 -24.07 32.70
CA ARG A 421 -0.38 -24.77 33.53
C ARG A 421 -1.81 -24.35 33.15
N LYS A 422 -2.03 -23.04 32.99
CA LYS A 422 -3.33 -22.53 32.53
C LYS A 422 -3.70 -23.11 31.15
N ASN A 423 -2.75 -23.18 30.22
CA ASN A 423 -2.98 -23.73 28.90
C ASN A 423 -3.31 -25.23 28.97
N ASP A 424 -2.60 -26.01 29.78
CA ASP A 424 -2.88 -27.43 30.00
C ASP A 424 -4.30 -27.66 30.56
N ASP A 425 -4.67 -26.93 31.62
CA ASP A 425 -6.00 -27.00 32.22
C ASP A 425 -7.10 -26.60 31.21
N THR A 426 -6.82 -25.59 30.38
CA THR A 426 -7.74 -25.11 29.34
C THR A 426 -7.91 -26.12 28.22
N ILE A 427 -6.83 -26.79 27.80
CA ILE A 427 -6.87 -27.85 26.78
C ILE A 427 -7.74 -29.00 27.30
N GLU A 428 -7.52 -29.49 28.52
CA GLU A 428 -8.29 -30.59 29.11
C GLU A 428 -9.80 -30.22 29.21
N ALA A 429 -10.09 -29.00 29.68
CA ALA A 429 -11.47 -28.52 29.80
C ALA A 429 -12.16 -28.40 28.43
N LEU A 430 -11.50 -27.82 27.43
CA LEU A 430 -12.07 -27.65 26.09
C LEU A 430 -12.24 -29.00 25.36
N GLU A 431 -11.28 -29.92 25.47
CA GLU A 431 -11.41 -31.26 24.90
C GLU A 431 -12.62 -32.01 25.46
N SER A 432 -12.84 -31.90 26.78
CA SER A 432 -14.00 -32.49 27.44
C SER A 432 -15.31 -31.86 26.95
N LEU A 433 -15.38 -30.52 26.89
CA LEU A 433 -16.55 -29.78 26.40
C LEU A 433 -16.87 -30.08 24.93
N MET A 434 -15.83 -30.25 24.10
CA MET A 434 -15.94 -30.46 22.66
C MET A 434 -16.09 -31.93 22.25
N SER A 435 -16.07 -32.87 23.21
CA SER A 435 -16.26 -34.31 22.96
C SER A 435 -17.58 -34.65 22.25
N SER A 436 -18.58 -33.78 22.33
CA SER A 436 -19.91 -33.92 21.70
C SER A 436 -20.11 -33.06 20.44
N ASN A 437 -19.05 -32.42 19.96
CA ASN A 437 -19.13 -31.48 18.84
C ASN A 437 -19.35 -32.19 17.49
N LEU A 438 -19.73 -31.44 16.46
CA LEU A 438 -20.03 -31.93 15.10
C LEU A 438 -18.94 -32.83 14.54
N SER A 439 -17.68 -32.42 14.70
CA SER A 439 -16.50 -33.19 14.28
C SER A 439 -16.47 -34.60 14.88
N HIS A 440 -16.73 -34.74 16.19
CA HIS A 440 -16.78 -36.04 16.85
C HIS A 440 -18.03 -36.84 16.50
N LYS A 441 -19.19 -36.17 16.40
CA LYS A 441 -20.47 -36.80 16.05
C LYS A 441 -20.40 -37.48 14.68
N TRP A 442 -19.79 -36.81 13.71
CA TRP A 442 -19.71 -37.29 12.33
C TRP A 442 -18.38 -37.99 12.01
N GLY A 443 -17.39 -37.97 12.92
CA GLY A 443 -16.08 -38.56 12.69
C GLY A 443 -15.26 -37.84 11.62
N VAL A 444 -15.49 -36.53 11.45
CA VAL A 444 -14.81 -35.69 10.45
C VAL A 444 -13.88 -34.74 11.17
N ASP A 445 -12.61 -34.74 10.79
CA ASP A 445 -11.64 -33.76 11.26
C ASP A 445 -11.67 -32.53 10.34
N PRO A 446 -12.04 -31.34 10.84
CA PRO A 446 -12.03 -30.09 10.09
C PRO A 446 -10.70 -29.79 9.39
N PHE A 447 -9.58 -30.26 9.94
CA PHE A 447 -8.24 -29.93 9.44
C PHE A 447 -7.96 -30.49 8.04
N TYR A 448 -8.57 -31.63 7.70
CA TYR A 448 -8.33 -32.32 6.42
C TYR A 448 -9.38 -31.98 5.36
N LEU A 449 -10.24 -30.99 5.60
CA LEU A 449 -11.24 -30.55 4.64
C LEU A 449 -10.59 -29.73 3.52
N ASP A 450 -10.74 -30.18 2.26
CA ASP A 450 -10.46 -29.32 1.11
C ASP A 450 -11.60 -28.31 0.95
N LYS A 451 -11.33 -27.10 1.43
CA LYS A 451 -12.27 -25.99 1.40
C LYS A 451 -12.11 -25.08 0.19
N THR A 452 -11.21 -25.40 -0.75
CA THR A 452 -10.97 -24.58 -1.94
C THR A 452 -12.22 -24.55 -2.83
N ARG A 453 -12.76 -23.36 -3.12
CA ARG A 453 -13.94 -23.16 -3.98
C ARG A 453 -13.67 -22.33 -5.21
N TRP A 454 -12.66 -21.48 -5.12
CA TRP A 454 -12.34 -20.48 -6.12
C TRP A 454 -10.85 -20.54 -6.42
N ASN A 455 -10.51 -20.77 -7.69
CA ASN A 455 -9.14 -20.71 -8.18
C ASN A 455 -8.92 -19.38 -8.90
N ILE A 456 -8.08 -18.52 -8.34
CA ILE A 456 -7.85 -17.16 -8.84
C ILE A 456 -6.38 -17.01 -9.24
N GLY A 457 -6.13 -16.54 -10.46
CA GLY A 457 -4.79 -16.17 -10.91
C GLY A 457 -4.58 -14.66 -10.89
N ILE A 458 -3.48 -14.19 -10.32
CA ILE A 458 -3.04 -12.78 -10.35
C ILE A 458 -1.93 -12.64 -11.40
N TYR A 459 -2.06 -11.61 -12.23
CA TYR A 459 -1.15 -11.27 -13.31
C TYR A 459 -0.85 -9.78 -13.26
N PHE A 460 0.34 -9.38 -13.71
CA PHE A 460 0.74 -7.98 -13.82
C PHE A 460 1.51 -7.77 -15.11
N MET A 461 1.49 -6.54 -15.63
CA MET A 461 2.22 -6.16 -16.84
C MET A 461 3.56 -5.54 -16.45
N GLN A 462 4.54 -5.64 -17.36
CA GLN A 462 5.82 -4.99 -17.13
C GLN A 462 5.64 -3.48 -17.28
N GLY A 463 5.78 -2.75 -16.16
CA GLY A 463 5.76 -1.29 -16.16
C GLY A 463 7.02 -0.70 -16.81
N ALA A 464 6.96 0.60 -17.12
CA ALA A 464 8.16 1.38 -17.45
C ALA A 464 9.13 1.43 -16.25
N VAL A 465 10.37 1.87 -16.47
CA VAL A 465 11.38 1.98 -15.39
C VAL A 465 10.82 2.80 -14.23
N GLN A 466 10.66 2.12 -13.09
CA GLN A 466 10.15 2.70 -11.87
C GLN A 466 11.29 3.38 -11.10
N LEU A 467 11.05 4.59 -10.62
CA LEU A 467 12.07 5.40 -9.96
C LEU A 467 12.15 5.16 -8.46
N LEU A 468 11.02 4.87 -7.81
CA LEU A 468 10.97 4.70 -6.36
C LEU A 468 11.37 3.27 -5.95
N HIS A 469 10.63 2.28 -6.43
CA HIS A 469 10.92 0.88 -6.19
C HIS A 469 10.91 0.09 -7.50
N ALA A 470 12.07 -0.45 -7.87
CA ALA A 470 12.17 -1.44 -8.94
C ALA A 470 11.37 -2.70 -8.58
N ASP A 471 10.72 -3.32 -9.56
CA ASP A 471 9.90 -4.55 -9.41
C ASP A 471 8.73 -4.46 -8.42
N VAL A 472 8.22 -3.25 -8.15
CA VAL A 472 7.05 -3.10 -7.27
C VAL A 472 5.83 -3.86 -7.80
N ASP A 473 5.63 -3.95 -9.13
CA ASP A 473 4.51 -4.69 -9.72
C ASP A 473 4.56 -6.19 -9.35
N GLU A 474 5.73 -6.82 -9.47
CA GLU A 474 5.96 -8.21 -9.07
C GLU A 474 5.72 -8.39 -7.57
N LEU A 475 6.32 -7.50 -6.77
CA LEU A 475 6.28 -7.61 -5.32
C LEU A 475 4.86 -7.43 -4.77
N ILE A 476 4.12 -6.45 -5.29
CA ILE A 476 2.73 -6.20 -4.91
C ILE A 476 1.83 -7.33 -5.40
N ALA A 477 2.07 -7.93 -6.56
CA ALA A 477 1.34 -9.12 -6.99
C ALA A 477 1.53 -10.28 -6.01
N VAL A 478 2.78 -10.53 -5.57
CA VAL A 478 3.08 -11.56 -4.54
C VAL A 478 2.42 -11.21 -3.20
N ALA A 479 2.52 -9.96 -2.74
CA ALA A 479 1.86 -9.54 -1.50
C ALA A 479 0.32 -9.63 -1.59
N ALA A 480 -0.25 -9.39 -2.77
CA ALA A 480 -1.67 -9.55 -3.06
C ALA A 480 -2.12 -11.01 -3.08
N LYS A 481 -1.23 -11.98 -3.30
CA LYS A 481 -1.48 -13.39 -3.04
C LYS A 481 -1.42 -13.68 -1.54
N ASP A 482 -0.35 -13.24 -0.88
CA ASP A 482 -0.09 -13.59 0.52
C ASP A 482 -1.18 -13.10 1.47
N ILE A 483 -1.90 -12.05 1.12
CA ILE A 483 -3.03 -11.57 1.92
C ILE A 483 -4.20 -12.57 1.97
N PHE A 484 -4.31 -13.49 1.01
CA PHE A 484 -5.29 -14.58 1.01
C PHE A 484 -4.84 -15.78 1.84
N ASN A 485 -3.63 -15.78 2.40
CA ASN A 485 -3.20 -16.80 3.35
C ASN A 485 -4.18 -16.86 4.54
N GLY A 486 -4.69 -18.05 4.84
CA GLY A 486 -5.73 -18.26 5.86
C GLY A 486 -7.17 -18.02 5.37
N VAL A 487 -7.40 -17.83 4.06
CA VAL A 487 -8.73 -17.90 3.44
C VAL A 487 -8.89 -19.26 2.77
N PRO A 488 -9.54 -20.23 3.41
CA PRO A 488 -9.60 -21.60 2.89
C PRO A 488 -10.47 -21.73 1.63
N SER A 489 -11.40 -20.79 1.41
CA SER A 489 -12.35 -20.82 0.28
C SER A 489 -11.76 -20.40 -1.07
N ALA A 490 -10.61 -19.74 -1.10
CA ALA A 490 -9.99 -19.21 -2.31
C ALA A 490 -8.51 -19.59 -2.40
N SER A 491 -8.16 -20.34 -3.45
CA SER A 491 -6.77 -20.55 -3.85
C SER A 491 -6.36 -19.43 -4.79
N VAL A 492 -5.38 -18.65 -4.38
CA VAL A 492 -4.84 -17.52 -5.15
C VAL A 492 -3.39 -17.82 -5.49
N ASP A 493 -3.04 -17.69 -6.77
CA ASP A 493 -1.68 -17.82 -7.27
C ASP A 493 -1.28 -16.61 -8.10
N VAL A 494 0.02 -16.37 -8.23
CA VAL A 494 0.60 -15.26 -9.00
C VAL A 494 1.51 -15.81 -10.09
N GLN A 495 1.38 -15.28 -11.29
CA GLN A 495 2.38 -15.45 -12.34
C GLN A 495 3.55 -14.49 -12.01
N THR A 496 4.70 -15.00 -11.60
CA THR A 496 5.88 -14.18 -11.21
C THR A 496 6.57 -13.50 -12.38
N THR A 497 6.22 -13.85 -13.62
CA THR A 497 6.69 -13.22 -14.84
C THR A 497 5.64 -12.25 -15.36
N ALA A 498 6.08 -11.05 -15.72
CA ALA A 498 5.19 -10.06 -16.32
C ALA A 498 4.60 -10.58 -17.64
N VAL A 499 3.30 -10.33 -17.83
CA VAL A 499 2.62 -10.66 -19.09
C VAL A 499 2.71 -9.50 -20.08
N ALA A 500 2.77 -9.79 -21.38
CA ALA A 500 2.78 -8.77 -22.44
C ALA A 500 1.45 -8.03 -22.55
N GLY A 501 0.36 -8.60 -22.02
CA GLY A 501 -0.94 -7.95 -21.93
C GLY A 501 -2.07 -8.93 -21.63
N TYR A 502 -3.30 -8.42 -21.72
CA TYR A 502 -4.53 -9.15 -21.41
C TYR A 502 -4.64 -10.52 -22.12
N GLY A 503 -4.28 -10.59 -23.41
CA GLY A 503 -4.44 -11.83 -24.20
C GLY A 503 -3.56 -12.98 -23.70
N GLU A 504 -2.37 -12.67 -23.17
CA GLU A 504 -1.49 -13.66 -22.56
C GLU A 504 -1.97 -14.07 -21.17
N ALA A 505 -2.39 -13.10 -20.34
CA ALA A 505 -3.01 -13.37 -19.05
C ALA A 505 -4.21 -14.30 -19.18
N TYR A 506 -5.10 -14.03 -20.15
CA TYR A 506 -6.27 -14.87 -20.39
C TYR A 506 -5.88 -16.30 -20.82
N ARG A 507 -4.90 -16.45 -21.73
CA ARG A 507 -4.42 -17.77 -22.16
C ARG A 507 -3.84 -18.56 -20.99
N ALA A 508 -3.02 -17.92 -20.16
CA ALA A 508 -2.41 -18.53 -18.98
C ALA A 508 -3.49 -18.96 -17.97
N ALA A 509 -4.44 -18.07 -17.66
CA ALA A 509 -5.54 -18.35 -16.74
C ALA A 509 -6.42 -19.51 -17.24
N ARG A 510 -6.77 -19.51 -18.53
CA ARG A 510 -7.59 -20.55 -19.15
C ARG A 510 -6.91 -21.92 -19.13
N THR A 511 -5.60 -21.95 -19.42
CA THR A 511 -4.80 -23.18 -19.43
C THR A 511 -4.63 -23.74 -18.01
N ALA A 512 -4.47 -22.86 -17.02
CA ALA A 512 -4.39 -23.24 -15.60
C ALA A 512 -5.75 -23.55 -14.96
N GLY A 513 -6.86 -23.48 -15.71
CA GLY A 513 -8.20 -23.80 -15.20
C GLY A 513 -8.70 -22.83 -14.13
N ARG A 514 -8.28 -21.56 -14.15
CA ARG A 514 -8.71 -20.55 -13.18
C ARG A 514 -10.19 -20.19 -13.37
N ASP A 515 -10.91 -20.00 -12.26
CA ASP A 515 -12.29 -19.51 -12.27
C ASP A 515 -12.32 -18.02 -12.62
N TYR A 516 -11.41 -17.26 -12.00
CA TYR A 516 -11.19 -15.85 -12.25
C TYR A 516 -9.70 -15.55 -12.41
N PHE A 517 -9.39 -14.49 -13.15
CA PHE A 517 -8.05 -13.92 -13.14
C PHE A 517 -8.10 -12.41 -12.96
N VAL A 518 -7.08 -11.89 -12.29
CA VAL A 518 -6.93 -10.48 -11.96
C VAL A 518 -5.71 -9.94 -12.70
N VAL A 519 -5.88 -8.83 -13.40
CA VAL A 519 -4.76 -8.05 -13.93
C VAL A 519 -4.56 -6.85 -13.02
N LEU A 520 -3.41 -6.80 -12.34
CA LEU A 520 -3.02 -5.71 -11.45
C LEU A 520 -2.22 -4.66 -12.22
N ALA A 521 -2.50 -3.41 -11.89
CA ALA A 521 -1.66 -2.26 -12.20
C ALA A 521 -1.42 -1.46 -10.93
N VAL A 522 -0.16 -1.16 -10.66
CA VAL A 522 0.28 -0.42 -9.48
C VAL A 522 0.88 0.90 -9.92
N ASN A 523 0.61 1.95 -9.15
CA ASN A 523 1.32 3.20 -9.28
C ASN A 523 1.65 3.72 -7.88
N GLU A 524 2.92 4.02 -7.67
CA GLU A 524 3.47 4.44 -6.39
C GLU A 524 4.18 5.78 -6.53
N THR A 525 3.91 6.68 -5.59
CA THR A 525 4.69 7.89 -5.37
C THR A 525 5.19 7.92 -3.93
N GLU A 526 6.03 8.89 -3.57
CA GLU A 526 6.51 9.03 -2.19
C GLU A 526 5.37 9.16 -1.16
N ARG A 527 4.22 9.74 -1.57
CA ARG A 527 3.09 10.05 -0.68
C ARG A 527 1.83 9.22 -0.96
N THR A 528 1.70 8.69 -2.17
CA THR A 528 0.45 8.09 -2.65
C THR A 528 0.69 6.69 -3.21
N PHE A 529 -0.35 5.88 -3.17
CA PHE A 529 -0.35 4.55 -3.76
C PHE A 529 -1.72 4.30 -4.38
N SER A 530 -1.73 3.81 -5.62
CA SER A 530 -2.93 3.30 -6.27
C SER A 530 -2.75 1.88 -6.76
N LEU A 531 -3.78 1.07 -6.56
CA LEU A 531 -3.90 -0.29 -7.03
C LEU A 531 -5.18 -0.41 -7.85
N ASP A 532 -5.02 -0.70 -9.13
CA ASP A 532 -6.09 -1.03 -10.05
C ASP A 532 -6.07 -2.54 -10.30
N ALA A 533 -7.19 -3.19 -10.01
CA ALA A 533 -7.33 -4.64 -10.17
C ALA A 533 -8.56 -4.95 -11.01
N ASP A 534 -8.33 -5.33 -12.26
CA ASP A 534 -9.39 -5.75 -13.17
C ASP A 534 -9.59 -7.26 -13.07
N VAL A 535 -10.80 -7.67 -12.70
CA VAL A 535 -11.17 -9.08 -12.53
C VAL A 535 -11.90 -9.57 -13.76
N TYR A 536 -11.47 -10.71 -14.29
CA TYR A 536 -11.99 -11.32 -15.50
C TYR A 536 -12.40 -12.77 -15.25
N SER A 537 -13.40 -13.26 -15.98
CA SER A 537 -13.76 -14.68 -16.00
C SER A 537 -12.66 -15.50 -16.65
N GLY A 538 -12.12 -16.51 -15.96
CA GLY A 538 -11.15 -17.43 -16.55
C GLY A 538 -11.74 -18.33 -17.63
N ARG A 539 -13.08 -18.44 -17.70
CA ARG A 539 -13.79 -19.20 -18.73
C ARG A 539 -13.92 -18.43 -20.04
N THR A 540 -14.40 -17.19 -19.98
CA THR A 540 -14.74 -16.39 -21.19
C THR A 540 -13.83 -15.22 -21.46
N GLY A 541 -13.02 -14.81 -20.49
CA GLY A 541 -12.22 -13.59 -20.56
C GLY A 541 -13.04 -12.32 -20.35
N THR A 542 -14.36 -12.39 -20.19
CA THR A 542 -15.18 -11.19 -19.95
C THR A 542 -14.76 -10.51 -18.65
N LYS A 543 -14.65 -9.18 -18.68
CA LYS A 543 -14.40 -8.37 -17.49
C LYS A 543 -15.61 -8.45 -16.57
N THR A 544 -15.38 -8.86 -15.34
CA THR A 544 -16.42 -9.17 -14.35
C THR A 544 -16.57 -8.05 -13.33
N ASN A 545 -15.46 -7.49 -12.88
CA ASN A 545 -15.43 -6.41 -11.89
C ASN A 545 -14.13 -5.61 -12.01
N SER A 546 -14.10 -4.42 -11.41
CA SER A 546 -12.90 -3.61 -11.24
C SER A 546 -12.81 -3.09 -9.82
N VAL A 547 -11.63 -3.24 -9.22
CA VAL A 547 -11.34 -2.70 -7.90
C VAL A 547 -10.28 -1.63 -8.06
N HIS A 548 -10.65 -0.39 -7.73
CA HIS A 548 -9.75 0.75 -7.75
C HIS A 548 -9.54 1.21 -6.31
N VAL A 549 -8.28 1.21 -5.85
CA VAL A 549 -7.93 1.65 -4.49
C VAL A 549 -6.87 2.73 -4.57
N TYR A 550 -7.15 3.87 -3.97
CA TYR A 550 -6.19 4.98 -3.82
C TYR A 550 -6.01 5.29 -2.34
N ARG A 551 -4.76 5.39 -1.88
CA ARG A 551 -4.43 5.66 -0.48
C ARG A 551 -3.21 6.58 -0.35
N THR A 552 -3.18 7.30 0.76
CA THR A 552 -2.09 8.19 1.16
C THR A 552 -1.70 7.93 2.61
N GLY A 553 -0.49 8.32 2.99
CA GLY A 553 -0.01 8.19 4.37
C GLY A 553 0.54 6.80 4.69
N ASN A 554 0.60 6.47 5.98
CA ASN A 554 1.22 5.24 6.48
C ASN A 554 0.32 4.02 6.27
N ASP A 555 0.95 2.86 6.07
CA ASP A 555 0.30 1.57 5.80
C ASP A 555 -0.60 1.62 4.54
N ARG A 556 -0.30 2.51 3.60
CA ARG A 556 -1.11 2.74 2.40
C ARG A 556 -1.17 1.49 1.53
N ILE A 557 -0.09 0.72 1.45
CA ILE A 557 -0.03 -0.49 0.62
C ILE A 557 -0.79 -1.62 1.33
N ALA A 558 -0.46 -1.90 2.59
CA ALA A 558 -1.13 -2.95 3.38
C ALA A 558 -2.64 -2.71 3.52
N LYS A 559 -3.08 -1.46 3.69
CA LYS A 559 -4.53 -1.12 3.68
C LYS A 559 -5.15 -1.31 2.29
N SER A 560 -4.42 -0.98 1.22
CA SER A 560 -4.92 -1.15 -0.14
C SER A 560 -5.08 -2.62 -0.50
N LEU A 561 -4.10 -3.45 -0.16
CA LEU A 561 -4.17 -4.90 -0.33
C LEU A 561 -5.34 -5.50 0.47
N ARG A 562 -5.55 -5.08 1.72
CA ARG A 562 -6.70 -5.54 2.53
C ARG A 562 -8.03 -5.18 1.88
N ARG A 563 -8.16 -3.97 1.35
CA ARG A 563 -9.37 -3.56 0.61
C ARG A 563 -9.54 -4.38 -0.66
N PHE A 564 -8.46 -4.64 -1.40
CA PHE A 564 -8.48 -5.50 -2.57
C PHE A 564 -8.94 -6.92 -2.23
N ARG A 565 -8.37 -7.55 -1.18
CA ARG A 565 -8.81 -8.86 -0.69
C ARG A 565 -10.30 -8.86 -0.36
N GLN A 566 -10.76 -7.89 0.42
CA GLN A 566 -12.16 -7.83 0.82
C GLN A 566 -13.08 -7.68 -0.40
N ALA A 567 -12.77 -6.77 -1.32
CA ALA A 567 -13.54 -6.55 -2.53
C ALA A 567 -13.58 -7.79 -3.44
N LEU A 568 -12.46 -8.51 -3.56
CA LEU A 568 -12.41 -9.75 -4.33
C LEU A 568 -13.20 -10.85 -3.65
N LEU A 569 -13.09 -10.99 -2.33
CA LEU A 569 -13.89 -11.97 -1.60
C LEU A 569 -15.37 -11.64 -1.77
N ASP A 570 -15.82 -10.40 -1.54
CA ASP A 570 -17.24 -10.02 -1.60
C ASP A 570 -17.91 -10.32 -2.94
N MET A 571 -17.12 -10.39 -4.01
CA MET A 571 -17.56 -10.82 -5.33
C MET A 571 -17.93 -12.31 -5.43
N LEU A 572 -17.45 -13.15 -4.52
CA LEU A 572 -17.52 -14.61 -4.62
C LEU A 572 -18.71 -15.19 -3.84
N PRO A 573 -19.64 -15.91 -4.51
CA PRO A 573 -20.70 -16.65 -3.84
C PRO A 573 -20.17 -17.66 -2.82
N ILE A 574 -20.91 -17.83 -1.73
CA ILE A 574 -20.67 -18.86 -0.72
C ILE A 574 -21.18 -20.19 -1.28
N ARG A 575 -20.25 -21.14 -1.42
CA ARG A 575 -20.53 -22.49 -1.91
C ARG A 575 -19.68 -23.51 -1.18
N GLY A 576 -20.18 -24.73 -1.07
CA GLY A 576 -19.55 -25.82 -0.31
C GLY A 576 -19.82 -27.17 -0.94
N THR A 577 -19.48 -28.23 -0.21
CA THR A 577 -19.80 -29.61 -0.58
C THR A 577 -20.49 -30.35 0.57
N VAL A 578 -21.29 -31.35 0.19
CA VAL A 578 -21.90 -32.30 1.13
C VAL A 578 -20.85 -33.32 1.54
N LEU A 579 -20.56 -33.37 2.84
CA LEU A 579 -19.59 -34.29 3.43
C LEU A 579 -20.23 -35.65 3.71
N HIS A 580 -21.37 -35.65 4.40
CA HIS A 580 -22.09 -36.86 4.76
C HIS A 580 -23.61 -36.67 4.68
N ASN A 581 -24.31 -37.78 4.50
CA ASN A 581 -25.77 -37.84 4.42
C ASN A 581 -26.31 -38.92 5.38
N ALA A 582 -27.19 -38.53 6.31
CA ALA A 582 -27.89 -39.46 7.20
C ALA A 582 -29.38 -39.08 7.35
N SER A 583 -30.28 -39.87 6.77
CA SER A 583 -31.73 -39.84 7.05
C SER A 583 -32.39 -38.45 7.08
N ASN A 584 -32.13 -37.61 6.06
CA ASN A 584 -32.55 -36.21 5.91
C ASN A 584 -31.72 -35.17 6.68
N THR A 585 -30.64 -35.56 7.34
CA THR A 585 -29.64 -34.62 7.87
C THR A 585 -28.40 -34.66 6.97
N LEU A 586 -27.90 -33.49 6.60
CA LEU A 586 -26.61 -33.36 5.89
C LEU A 586 -25.59 -32.71 6.79
N LEU A 587 -24.35 -33.14 6.59
CA LEU A 587 -23.16 -32.43 7.04
C LEU A 587 -22.51 -31.76 5.83
N VAL A 588 -22.15 -30.49 5.96
CA VAL A 588 -21.53 -29.70 4.90
C VAL A 588 -20.26 -29.03 5.41
N ASP A 589 -19.33 -28.75 4.52
CA ASP A 589 -18.02 -28.14 4.80
C ASP A 589 -18.04 -26.61 4.87
N LEU A 590 -19.15 -26.04 5.35
CA LEU A 590 -19.29 -24.61 5.59
C LEU A 590 -19.67 -24.37 7.05
N GLY A 591 -18.99 -23.44 7.71
CA GLY A 591 -19.23 -23.11 9.11
C GLY A 591 -19.24 -21.61 9.39
N LYS A 592 -19.08 -21.26 10.68
CA LYS A 592 -19.02 -19.87 11.15
C LYS A 592 -17.88 -19.09 10.49
N SER A 593 -16.74 -19.73 10.20
CA SER A 593 -15.59 -19.14 9.49
C SER A 593 -15.94 -18.67 8.08
N ASP A 594 -16.94 -19.29 7.44
CA ASP A 594 -17.42 -18.93 6.10
C ASP A 594 -18.63 -17.97 6.13
N GLY A 595 -19.02 -17.50 7.32
CA GLY A 595 -20.17 -16.63 7.53
C GLY A 595 -21.52 -17.37 7.59
N VAL A 596 -21.52 -18.70 7.72
CA VAL A 596 -22.75 -19.49 7.82
C VAL A 596 -23.35 -19.42 9.22
N VAL A 597 -24.67 -19.22 9.27
CA VAL A 597 -25.45 -19.11 10.51
C VAL A 597 -26.65 -20.05 10.49
N LYS A 598 -27.17 -20.37 11.67
CA LYS A 598 -28.39 -21.18 11.81
C LYS A 598 -29.56 -20.55 11.04
N GLY A 599 -30.25 -21.36 10.24
CA GLY A 599 -31.38 -20.95 9.40
C GLY A 599 -31.00 -20.51 7.99
N ALA A 600 -29.70 -20.45 7.65
CA ALA A 600 -29.25 -20.24 6.28
C ALA A 600 -29.74 -21.38 5.38
N VAL A 601 -30.17 -21.04 4.15
CA VAL A 601 -30.75 -21.98 3.19
C VAL A 601 -29.86 -22.08 1.96
N PHE A 602 -29.62 -23.30 1.50
CA PHE A 602 -28.77 -23.63 0.37
C PHE A 602 -29.53 -24.47 -0.65
N ASP A 603 -29.24 -24.25 -1.93
CA ASP A 603 -29.59 -25.20 -2.97
C ASP A 603 -28.51 -26.27 -3.05
N VAL A 604 -28.94 -27.54 -3.10
CA VAL A 604 -28.05 -28.70 -3.30
C VAL A 604 -28.06 -29.07 -4.78
N VAL A 605 -26.90 -28.99 -5.41
CA VAL A 605 -26.71 -29.12 -6.86
C VAL A 605 -25.78 -30.29 -7.14
N LYS A 606 -26.07 -31.05 -8.20
CA LYS A 606 -25.21 -32.17 -8.66
C LYS A 606 -23.78 -31.70 -8.88
N LYS A 607 -22.82 -32.49 -8.43
CA LYS A 607 -21.38 -32.24 -8.60
C LYS A 607 -21.00 -31.84 -10.05
N GLY A 608 -20.29 -30.72 -10.18
CA GLY A 608 -19.74 -30.24 -11.45
C GLY A 608 -20.74 -29.56 -12.39
N LYS A 609 -21.96 -29.27 -11.88
CA LYS A 609 -22.99 -28.55 -12.66
C LYS A 609 -22.97 -27.04 -12.42
N ILE A 610 -22.35 -26.58 -11.34
CA ILE A 610 -22.18 -25.16 -11.05
C ILE A 610 -21.08 -24.59 -11.94
N LYS A 611 -21.38 -23.51 -12.67
CA LYS A 611 -20.43 -22.80 -13.52
C LYS A 611 -20.39 -21.31 -13.15
N THR A 612 -19.28 -20.65 -13.45
CA THR A 612 -19.18 -19.19 -13.33
C THR A 612 -20.00 -18.49 -14.40
N VAL A 613 -20.62 -17.37 -14.05
CA VAL A 613 -21.42 -16.55 -14.96
C VAL A 613 -20.54 -15.89 -16.04
N ASP A 614 -21.08 -15.70 -17.23
CA ASP A 614 -20.38 -15.06 -18.37
C ASP A 614 -20.25 -13.54 -18.22
N THR A 615 -21.22 -12.91 -17.55
CA THR A 615 -21.36 -11.47 -17.36
C THR A 615 -21.60 -11.15 -15.89
N GLY A 616 -20.59 -10.60 -15.22
CA GLY A 616 -20.69 -10.22 -13.81
C GLY A 616 -20.40 -11.38 -12.84
N PRO A 617 -20.27 -11.05 -11.55
CA PRO A 617 -19.90 -12.02 -10.53
C PRO A 617 -21.05 -12.97 -10.24
N GLY A 618 -20.73 -14.26 -10.06
CA GLY A 618 -21.74 -15.23 -9.66
C GLY A 618 -21.51 -16.64 -10.20
N VAL A 619 -22.47 -17.49 -9.86
CA VAL A 619 -22.60 -18.85 -10.39
C VAL A 619 -23.94 -19.04 -11.08
N ASN A 620 -23.97 -19.91 -12.09
CA ASN A 620 -25.18 -20.42 -12.72
C ASN A 620 -25.22 -21.95 -12.69
N TYR A 621 -26.44 -22.48 -12.56
CA TYR A 621 -26.75 -23.91 -12.63
C TYR A 621 -28.19 -24.06 -13.12
N ASN A 622 -28.52 -25.19 -13.76
CA ASN A 622 -29.88 -25.41 -14.27
C ASN A 622 -30.80 -25.83 -13.13
N SER A 623 -32.07 -25.43 -13.19
CA SER A 623 -33.07 -25.87 -12.22
C SER A 623 -33.24 -27.40 -12.17
N ASN A 624 -32.95 -28.12 -13.28
CA ASN A 624 -33.00 -29.59 -13.35
C ASN A 624 -31.82 -30.30 -12.65
N ASP A 625 -30.75 -29.57 -12.34
CA ASP A 625 -29.57 -30.09 -11.65
C ASP A 625 -29.68 -29.94 -10.11
N ILE A 626 -30.74 -29.28 -9.62
CA ILE A 626 -31.03 -29.08 -8.19
C ILE A 626 -31.69 -30.34 -7.61
N LEU A 627 -31.02 -30.96 -6.63
CA LEU A 627 -31.44 -32.17 -5.93
C LEU A 627 -32.44 -31.87 -4.79
N GLY A 628 -32.28 -30.73 -4.14
CA GLY A 628 -33.09 -30.32 -2.99
C GLY A 628 -32.58 -29.05 -2.31
N THR A 629 -33.15 -28.74 -1.15
CA THR A 629 -32.77 -27.59 -0.32
C THR A 629 -32.23 -28.05 1.01
N PHE A 630 -31.15 -27.44 1.47
CA PHE A 630 -30.52 -27.67 2.78
C PHE A 630 -30.69 -26.45 3.67
N THR A 631 -31.17 -26.65 4.90
CA THR A 631 -31.33 -25.59 5.90
C THR A 631 -30.49 -25.88 7.12
N VAL A 632 -29.64 -24.93 7.53
CA VAL A 632 -28.70 -25.09 8.65
C VAL A 632 -29.43 -25.14 10.00
N ASP A 633 -29.24 -26.21 10.76
CA ASP A 633 -29.81 -26.39 12.10
C ASP A 633 -28.79 -26.05 13.21
N SER A 634 -27.54 -26.46 13.01
CA SER A 634 -26.41 -26.10 13.88
C SER A 634 -25.12 -25.97 13.08
N THR A 635 -24.18 -25.18 13.60
CA THR A 635 -22.90 -24.88 12.96
C THR A 635 -21.79 -24.90 14.01
N ASN A 636 -20.62 -25.38 13.63
CA ASN A 636 -19.38 -25.09 14.33
C ASN A 636 -18.54 -24.12 13.49
N GLU A 637 -17.22 -24.10 13.67
CA GLU A 637 -16.34 -23.14 13.00
C GLU A 637 -16.17 -23.44 11.52
N GLU A 638 -16.01 -24.71 11.16
CA GLU A 638 -15.66 -25.11 9.79
C GLU A 638 -16.75 -25.92 9.07
N MET A 639 -17.79 -26.38 9.79
CA MET A 639 -18.85 -27.24 9.28
C MET A 639 -20.24 -26.85 9.81
N ALA A 640 -21.26 -27.36 9.14
CA ALA A 640 -22.64 -27.19 9.55
C ALA A 640 -23.44 -28.47 9.31
N GLU A 641 -24.39 -28.74 10.19
CA GLU A 641 -25.41 -29.76 9.97
C GLU A 641 -26.79 -29.14 9.86
N GLY A 642 -27.66 -29.82 9.13
CA GLY A 642 -28.98 -29.28 8.85
C GLY A 642 -29.91 -30.24 8.16
N THR A 643 -31.16 -29.82 8.04
CA THR A 643 -32.23 -30.59 7.45
C THR A 643 -32.24 -30.44 5.93
N TYR A 644 -32.29 -31.57 5.23
CA TYR A 644 -32.39 -31.64 3.78
C TYR A 644 -33.80 -32.00 3.33
N LYS A 645 -34.32 -31.20 2.40
CA LYS A 645 -35.61 -31.42 1.76
C LYS A 645 -35.39 -31.69 0.27
N LYS A 646 -35.65 -32.94 -0.12
CA LYS A 646 -35.55 -33.41 -1.49
C LYS A 646 -36.55 -32.70 -2.41
N ARG A 647 -36.14 -32.38 -3.64
CA ARG A 647 -37.00 -31.77 -4.66
C ARG A 647 -37.78 -32.79 -5.48
N GLY A 648 -37.10 -33.79 -6.05
CA GLY A 648 -37.70 -34.82 -6.91
C GLY A 648 -37.61 -36.23 -6.33
N PHE A 649 -38.53 -37.14 -6.71
CA PHE A 649 -38.54 -38.52 -6.21
C PHE A 649 -37.28 -39.31 -6.63
N TYR A 650 -36.76 -39.07 -7.84
CA TYR A 650 -35.65 -39.83 -8.44
C TYR A 650 -34.26 -39.21 -8.25
N ASP A 651 -34.15 -38.05 -7.61
CA ASP A 651 -32.84 -37.41 -7.40
C ASP A 651 -32.02 -38.15 -6.34
N THR A 652 -30.81 -38.60 -6.65
CA THR A 652 -29.93 -39.27 -5.68
C THR A 652 -28.93 -38.25 -5.15
N LEU A 653 -28.94 -38.03 -3.84
CA LEU A 653 -27.96 -37.19 -3.17
C LEU A 653 -26.71 -38.02 -2.84
N ASN A 654 -25.54 -37.53 -3.23
CA ASN A 654 -24.25 -38.16 -3.01
C ASN A 654 -23.32 -37.25 -2.20
N GLU A 655 -22.33 -37.86 -1.55
CA GLU A 655 -21.21 -37.12 -0.97
C GLU A 655 -20.40 -36.44 -2.09
N GLY A 656 -20.01 -35.19 -1.86
CA GLY A 656 -19.36 -34.34 -2.86
C GLY A 656 -20.31 -33.64 -3.84
N ASP A 657 -21.63 -33.77 -3.69
CA ASP A 657 -22.57 -32.83 -4.31
C ASP A 657 -22.36 -31.43 -3.72
N GLU A 658 -22.64 -30.41 -4.52
CA GLU A 658 -22.26 -29.03 -4.23
C GLU A 658 -23.43 -28.27 -3.63
N ILE A 659 -23.16 -27.33 -2.74
CA ILE A 659 -24.18 -26.44 -2.16
C ILE A 659 -23.89 -24.99 -2.50
N VAL A 660 -24.94 -24.21 -2.75
CA VAL A 660 -24.84 -22.77 -3.00
C VAL A 660 -25.81 -22.05 -2.07
N LEU A 661 -25.31 -21.07 -1.33
CA LEU A 661 -26.15 -20.28 -0.44
C LEU A 661 -27.17 -19.49 -1.26
N THR A 662 -28.44 -19.57 -0.89
CA THR A 662 -29.53 -18.86 -1.57
C THR A 662 -30.19 -17.81 -0.69
N ARG A 663 -30.19 -18.01 0.63
CA ARG A 663 -30.86 -17.10 1.57
C ARG A 663 -30.21 -17.13 2.95
N MET A 664 -29.92 -15.96 3.52
CA MET A 664 -29.59 -15.82 4.94
C MET A 664 -30.86 -15.67 5.79
N PRO A 665 -30.82 -15.97 7.11
CA PRO A 665 -31.98 -15.90 7.98
C PRO A 665 -32.67 -14.53 8.02
N ASP A 666 -31.89 -13.46 7.90
CA ASP A 666 -32.33 -12.06 8.03
C ASP A 666 -32.81 -11.43 6.70
N ASP A 667 -32.73 -12.16 5.58
CA ASP A 667 -33.15 -11.65 4.26
C ASP A 667 -34.67 -11.66 4.10
N SER A 668 -35.23 -10.59 3.51
CA SER A 668 -36.65 -10.51 3.16
C SER A 668 -37.04 -11.64 2.19
N PRO A 669 -38.29 -12.17 2.24
CA PRO A 669 -38.74 -13.28 1.39
C PRO A 669 -38.60 -13.07 -0.13
N GLU A 670 -38.36 -11.82 -0.56
CA GLU A 670 -38.23 -11.37 -1.95
C GLU A 670 -36.80 -11.54 -2.52
N ALA A 671 -35.81 -11.93 -1.71
CA ALA A 671 -34.42 -12.19 -2.15
C ALA A 671 -34.23 -13.58 -2.79
N GLN A 672 -35.32 -14.23 -3.23
CA GLN A 672 -35.22 -15.45 -4.03
C GLN A 672 -34.85 -15.08 -5.46
N SER A 673 -33.82 -15.73 -6.02
CA SER A 673 -33.69 -15.82 -7.47
C SER A 673 -34.90 -16.63 -7.97
N PRO A 674 -35.86 -16.06 -8.72
CA PRO A 674 -37.18 -16.68 -8.93
C PRO A 674 -37.14 -18.04 -9.65
N ASP A 675 -36.00 -18.40 -10.27
CA ASP A 675 -35.87 -19.59 -11.12
C ASP A 675 -34.59 -20.44 -10.88
N GLY A 676 -33.76 -20.11 -9.87
CA GLY A 676 -32.52 -20.86 -9.59
C GLY A 676 -31.46 -20.80 -10.71
N ASN A 677 -31.59 -19.89 -11.68
CA ASN A 677 -30.72 -19.87 -12.86
C ASN A 677 -29.42 -19.09 -12.66
N VAL A 678 -29.40 -18.08 -11.78
CA VAL A 678 -28.20 -17.27 -11.50
C VAL A 678 -28.21 -16.83 -10.04
N VAL A 679 -27.09 -17.05 -9.36
CA VAL A 679 -26.82 -16.55 -8.00
C VAL A 679 -25.60 -15.64 -8.08
N THR A 680 -25.82 -14.34 -7.94
CA THR A 680 -24.80 -13.29 -8.09
C THR A 680 -24.25 -12.79 -6.76
N ASP A 681 -25.05 -12.88 -5.68
CA ASP A 681 -24.67 -12.49 -4.33
C ASP A 681 -25.39 -13.39 -3.32
N THR A 682 -24.65 -13.89 -2.35
CA THR A 682 -25.16 -14.80 -1.31
C THR A 682 -24.74 -14.36 0.08
N ARG A 683 -23.87 -13.35 0.18
CA ARG A 683 -23.45 -12.85 1.49
C ARG A 683 -24.60 -12.02 2.02
N PRO A 684 -24.65 -11.70 3.34
CA PRO A 684 -25.54 -10.67 3.84
C PRO A 684 -25.11 -9.34 3.20
N ALA A 685 -25.59 -9.12 1.98
CA ALA A 685 -25.29 -7.97 1.17
C ALA A 685 -26.04 -6.81 1.78
N ALA A 686 -25.42 -5.66 1.66
CA ALA A 686 -26.06 -4.40 1.83
C ALA A 686 -27.52 -4.38 1.33
N ASN A 687 -28.40 -3.67 2.03
CA ASN A 687 -29.79 -3.47 1.61
C ASN A 687 -29.86 -2.98 0.15
N SER A 688 -31.05 -2.98 -0.44
CA SER A 688 -31.28 -2.58 -1.84
C SER A 688 -30.78 -1.17 -2.22
N SER A 689 -30.33 -0.38 -1.25
CA SER A 689 -29.73 0.96 -1.40
C SER A 689 -28.19 0.94 -1.37
N GLY A 690 -27.57 -0.24 -1.22
CA GLY A 690 -26.12 -0.40 -1.08
C GLY A 690 -25.58 -0.08 0.32
N GLU A 691 -26.42 -0.09 1.38
CA GLU A 691 -25.94 0.07 2.76
C GLU A 691 -25.78 -1.27 3.51
N PRO A 692 -24.71 -1.48 4.28
CA PRO A 692 -24.38 -2.75 4.92
C PRO A 692 -25.46 -3.31 5.85
N ALA A 693 -25.63 -4.64 5.81
CA ALA A 693 -26.72 -5.37 6.47
C ALA A 693 -26.68 -5.40 8.02
N THR A 694 -25.55 -5.09 8.65
CA THR A 694 -25.41 -5.07 10.12
C THR A 694 -24.90 -3.73 10.62
N LYS A 695 -25.28 -3.33 11.85
CA LYS A 695 -24.81 -2.06 12.47
C LYS A 695 -23.30 -2.00 12.65
N ALA A 696 -22.63 -3.13 12.82
CA ALA A 696 -21.17 -3.22 12.91
C ALA A 696 -20.50 -3.02 11.54
N ALA A 697 -21.05 -3.64 10.49
CA ALA A 697 -20.64 -3.39 9.10
C ALA A 697 -20.93 -1.95 8.68
N ALA A 698 -22.04 -1.35 9.12
CA ALA A 698 -22.35 0.07 8.89
C ALA A 698 -21.39 1.04 9.59
N LEU A 699 -20.80 0.65 10.72
CA LEU A 699 -19.79 1.44 11.40
C LEU A 699 -18.43 1.33 10.67
N ALA A 700 -17.99 0.12 10.36
CA ALA A 700 -16.76 -0.15 9.61
C ALA A 700 -16.80 0.44 8.19
N GLU A 701 -17.95 0.35 7.53
CA GLU A 701 -18.16 0.92 6.21
C GLU A 701 -18.26 2.44 6.26
N ARG A 702 -18.95 3.04 7.24
CA ARG A 702 -18.92 4.51 7.45
C ARG A 702 -17.53 5.06 7.71
N GLU A 703 -16.71 4.33 8.45
CA GLU A 703 -15.31 4.69 8.69
C GLU A 703 -14.48 4.56 7.40
N SER A 704 -14.71 3.52 6.60
CA SER A 704 -14.06 3.34 5.29
C SER A 704 -14.53 4.34 4.22
N ILE A 705 -15.81 4.74 4.26
CA ILE A 705 -16.45 5.64 3.29
C ILE A 705 -16.02 7.09 3.54
N LYS A 706 -15.83 7.50 4.79
CA LYS A 706 -15.29 8.83 5.12
C LYS A 706 -13.92 9.10 4.51
N GLU A 707 -13.12 8.07 4.25
CA GLU A 707 -11.85 8.19 3.52
C GLU A 707 -12.02 8.16 1.99
N SER A 708 -13.06 7.48 1.47
CA SER A 708 -13.28 7.27 0.02
C SER A 708 -13.81 8.50 -0.76
N PHE A 709 -14.33 9.52 -0.08
CA PHE A 709 -14.92 10.71 -0.73
C PHE A 709 -13.92 11.80 -1.15
N ARG A 710 -12.63 11.51 -1.16
CA ARG A 710 -11.65 12.33 -1.86
C ARG A 710 -11.18 11.58 -3.10
N VAL A 711 -11.94 11.70 -4.18
CA VAL A 711 -11.34 11.72 -5.52
C VAL A 711 -10.53 13.01 -5.58
N GLN A 712 -9.33 12.97 -5.01
CA GLN A 712 -8.34 14.03 -5.12
C GLN A 712 -7.29 13.61 -6.14
N ALA A 713 -6.89 14.61 -6.93
CA ALA A 713 -6.21 14.50 -8.20
C ALA A 713 -5.06 13.49 -8.20
N LYS A 714 -4.95 12.74 -9.30
CA LYS A 714 -3.77 11.94 -9.64
C LYS A 714 -2.53 12.83 -9.47
N GLU A 715 -1.74 12.62 -8.42
CA GLU A 715 -0.33 13.02 -8.45
C GLU A 715 0.31 12.14 -9.53
N SER A 716 0.30 12.64 -10.76
CA SER A 716 1.01 11.97 -11.85
C SER A 716 2.51 12.13 -11.58
N PRO A 717 3.35 11.09 -11.80
CA PRO A 717 4.80 11.21 -11.80
C PRO A 717 5.29 12.38 -12.68
N LEU A 718 4.53 12.70 -13.73
CA LEU A 718 4.70 13.88 -14.57
C LEU A 718 4.77 15.19 -13.77
N ILE A 719 3.85 15.39 -12.83
CA ILE A 719 3.73 16.63 -12.05
C ILE A 719 4.95 16.76 -11.14
N THR A 720 5.34 15.69 -10.46
CA THR A 720 6.54 15.67 -9.61
C THR A 720 7.79 15.97 -10.43
N MET A 721 7.90 15.41 -11.63
CA MET A 721 9.02 15.71 -12.53
C MET A 721 9.03 17.16 -13.01
N ILE A 722 7.88 17.73 -13.36
CA ILE A 722 7.80 19.13 -13.79
C ILE A 722 8.13 20.08 -12.64
N GLN A 723 7.64 19.81 -11.43
CA GLN A 723 8.01 20.57 -10.23
C GLN A 723 9.51 20.49 -9.94
N SER A 724 10.14 19.36 -10.25
CA SER A 724 11.58 19.19 -10.05
C SER A 724 12.44 20.02 -11.01
N ILE A 725 11.87 20.49 -12.13
CA ILE A 725 12.50 21.35 -13.14
C ILE A 725 12.43 22.84 -12.74
N LEU A 726 11.52 23.19 -11.82
CA LEU A 726 11.26 24.55 -11.36
C LEU A 726 12.23 25.01 -10.29
#